data_AF-A0A0D2VVG7-F1
#
_entry.id   AF-A0A0D2VVG7-F1
#
_cell.length_a   1.000
_cell.length_b   1.000
_cell.length_c   1.000
_cell.angle_alpha   90.00
_cell.angle_beta   90.00
_cell.angle_gamma   90.00
#
_symmetry.space_group_name_H-M   'P 1'
#
loop_
_entity.id
_entity.type
_entity.pdbx_description
1 polymer ?
#
loop_
_entity_poly.entity_id
_entity_poly.type
_entity_poly.pdbx_seq_one_letter_code
_entity_poly.pdbx_strand_id
1 'polypeptide(L)'
;MSTAAAPKTEKQWLSLSAEQLRKELTKRGLASDGFKKVMAARLVAHDAGLHPPPQQHQQQQNPNSSSSAGPPPAPLALPAAPAAASANTGNNSVASTSSSNSDPSSSAAGLTDDAPPPPAEGTTFIFSSDEVKNFTIPDEINRLLRVHGNSVELLDRKISSNIFEDLLASGRAPEPRYLSGVGGVGKSSILLMMVVLAMRHNRAFFERFAAAPAPAPAPALAPGSFDGAIFLIYLPKTGAFCHETSEVAASQLIGDLRIANRRLLRSGLLDEPAFELLKDAFVHRKTSSGHFESALNQWGRINAALVGLESQSHRFRTLVLIDQWNSIIHAKALPVGDEDQLKADHPAQAFYRLSTRFGFSLFVAAVSSSPRMDSSNALSGSQCGGAEQPIEFLTDEEAETLRAIWYYRSPPFRITAASMKRLHLKFGGVARILQYYATSQSHKNPEAEFRRLCEQYYDHRLDRLIERLRPTTEFTSLVCDLATIVARTSIPERTPEVWLQTGLVKQDPTDQSQLVPVSDLVRAAAVRRFNAERANLMRIVFDNPATTWSALEIFVLSCLQYASQTLKGTDLSDESVLELTTTVDNVHVLDRSITNLGAKNYLAAFNGDQPFPVGTLLIPGWPNHPVADAVLLTRQNDDSNVLIFFQISKSSYADHQTKVPNLVSNKIGNASVLAVYRELFGLPNNVDYNPPSIAQGKLDGTLVKYVYATLDESTAEPDHDVFLMREAHVRELDSEAWAAMAGVEP
;
A
#
# COMPACT_ATOMS: atom_id res chain seq x y z
N MET A 1 34.82 2.69 -45.03
CA MET A 1 33.56 3.41 -45.26
C MET A 1 32.42 2.40 -45.12
N SER A 2 31.65 2.46 -44.04
CA SER A 2 30.53 1.54 -43.78
C SER A 2 29.22 2.22 -44.17
N THR A 3 28.56 1.69 -45.19
CA THR A 3 27.25 2.15 -45.69
C THR A 3 26.15 1.69 -44.74
N ALA A 4 25.87 2.49 -43.71
CA ALA A 4 24.70 2.25 -42.86
C ALA A 4 23.42 2.52 -43.67
N ALA A 5 22.61 1.47 -43.88
CA ALA A 5 21.32 1.57 -44.56
C ALA A 5 20.38 2.51 -43.81
N ALA A 6 19.63 3.33 -44.57
CA ALA A 6 18.64 4.26 -44.03
C ALA A 6 17.60 3.53 -43.14
N PRO A 7 17.12 4.14 -42.05
CA PRO A 7 16.12 3.53 -41.17
C PRO A 7 14.79 3.31 -41.92
N LYS A 8 14.21 2.11 -41.76
CA LYS A 8 12.89 1.76 -42.34
C LYS A 8 11.79 2.65 -41.74
N THR A 9 10.86 3.10 -42.58
CA THR A 9 9.68 3.89 -42.17
C THR A 9 8.61 3.00 -41.51
N GLU A 10 7.69 3.60 -40.75
CA GLU A 10 6.60 2.88 -40.06
C GLU A 10 5.77 1.99 -41.00
N LYS A 11 5.42 2.48 -42.20
CA LYS A 11 4.73 1.67 -43.22
C LYS A 11 5.55 0.45 -43.67
N GLN A 12 6.87 0.61 -43.79
CA GLN A 12 7.77 -0.49 -44.17
C GLN A 12 7.97 -1.51 -43.04
N TRP A 13 7.84 -1.09 -41.78
CA TRP A 13 7.83 -2.01 -40.63
C TRP A 13 6.52 -2.80 -40.55
N LEU A 14 5.39 -2.15 -40.80
CA LEU A 14 4.08 -2.78 -40.75
C LEU A 14 3.88 -3.83 -41.84
N SER A 15 4.55 -3.67 -42.99
CA SER A 15 4.49 -4.58 -44.14
C SER A 15 5.42 -5.80 -44.04
N LEU A 16 6.24 -5.93 -42.99
CA LEU A 16 7.11 -7.10 -42.82
C LEU A 16 6.31 -8.32 -42.38
N SER A 17 6.64 -9.49 -42.92
CA SER A 17 6.15 -10.77 -42.37
C SER A 17 6.73 -11.03 -40.98
N ALA A 18 6.10 -11.88 -40.17
CA ALA A 18 6.57 -12.19 -38.82
C ALA A 18 8.03 -12.68 -38.80
N GLU A 19 8.43 -13.53 -39.75
CA GLU A 19 9.82 -14.02 -39.86
C GLU A 19 10.82 -12.91 -40.22
N GLN A 20 10.42 -11.97 -41.08
CA GLN A 20 11.25 -10.82 -41.45
C GLN A 20 11.36 -9.83 -40.30
N LEU A 21 10.26 -9.61 -39.57
CA LEU A 21 10.21 -8.74 -38.39
C LEU A 21 11.12 -9.27 -37.29
N ARG A 22 11.10 -10.60 -37.05
CA ARG A 22 12.00 -11.27 -36.10
C ARG A 22 13.46 -11.01 -36.45
N LYS A 23 13.87 -11.28 -37.70
CA LYS A 23 15.27 -11.05 -38.15
C LYS A 23 15.72 -9.60 -38.03
N GLU A 24 14.84 -8.64 -38.28
CA GLU A 24 15.17 -7.21 -38.16
C GLU A 24 15.27 -6.74 -36.71
N LEU A 25 14.44 -7.27 -35.81
CA LEU A 25 14.51 -6.98 -34.38
C LEU A 25 15.74 -7.62 -33.71
N THR A 26 16.17 -8.81 -34.15
CA THR A 26 17.37 -9.47 -33.61
C THR A 26 18.68 -8.80 -34.07
N LYS A 27 18.70 -8.15 -35.24
CA LYS A 27 19.90 -7.47 -35.78
C LYS A 27 20.28 -6.18 -35.04
N ARG A 28 19.37 -5.57 -34.28
CA ARG A 28 19.60 -4.35 -33.51
C ARG A 28 19.31 -4.66 -32.05
N GLY A 29 20.35 -4.90 -31.26
CA GLY A 29 20.26 -5.13 -29.81
C GLY A 29 19.24 -4.17 -29.16
N LEU A 30 18.31 -4.75 -28.41
CA LEU A 30 17.06 -4.14 -27.95
C LEU A 30 17.31 -2.89 -27.07
N ALA A 31 16.97 -1.72 -27.62
CA ALA A 31 16.51 -0.57 -26.83
C ALA A 31 15.01 -0.40 -27.13
N SER A 32 14.19 -0.59 -26.11
CA SER A 32 12.75 -0.86 -26.21
C SER A 32 11.89 0.37 -25.93
N ASP A 33 12.01 1.40 -26.77
CA ASP A 33 11.17 2.60 -26.64
C ASP A 33 10.30 2.83 -27.90
N GLY A 34 9.04 3.21 -27.66
CA GLY A 34 8.08 3.64 -28.67
C GLY A 34 7.55 2.55 -29.62
N PHE A 35 7.39 2.91 -30.90
CA PHE A 35 6.74 2.13 -31.97
C PHE A 35 7.24 0.68 -32.13
N LYS A 36 8.48 0.38 -31.71
CA LYS A 36 9.03 -0.99 -31.75
C LYS A 36 8.42 -1.93 -30.70
N LYS A 37 7.87 -1.42 -29.59
CA LYS A 37 7.11 -2.20 -28.59
C LYS A 37 5.84 -2.79 -29.20
N VAL A 38 5.16 -2.02 -30.07
CA VAL A 38 3.97 -2.46 -30.82
C VAL A 38 4.34 -3.58 -31.81
N MET A 39 5.51 -3.51 -32.43
CA MET A 39 5.98 -4.54 -33.35
C MET A 39 6.40 -5.83 -32.63
N ALA A 40 7.04 -5.71 -31.46
CA ALA A 40 7.33 -6.85 -30.60
C ALA A 40 6.04 -7.54 -30.11
N ALA A 41 5.02 -6.76 -29.71
CA ALA A 41 3.71 -7.29 -29.35
C ALA A 41 3.01 -8.01 -30.51
N ARG A 42 3.11 -7.51 -31.77
CA ARG A 42 2.62 -8.22 -32.97
C ARG A 42 3.33 -9.56 -33.18
N LEU A 43 4.63 -9.62 -32.93
CA LEU A 43 5.41 -10.86 -33.04
C LEU A 43 5.00 -11.86 -31.95
N VAL A 44 4.84 -11.39 -30.71
CA VAL A 44 4.38 -12.20 -29.58
C VAL A 44 2.96 -12.72 -29.79
N ALA A 45 2.05 -11.90 -30.33
CA ALA A 45 0.69 -12.34 -30.66
C ALA A 45 0.66 -13.38 -31.79
N HIS A 46 1.49 -13.21 -32.82
CA HIS A 46 1.67 -14.20 -33.88
C HIS A 46 2.24 -15.53 -33.34
N ASP A 47 3.23 -15.48 -32.45
CA ASP A 47 3.84 -16.68 -31.85
C ASP A 47 2.90 -17.39 -30.87
N ALA A 48 1.99 -16.65 -30.25
CA ALA A 48 0.91 -17.19 -29.42
C ALA A 48 -0.27 -17.74 -30.24
N GLY A 49 -0.21 -17.72 -31.58
CA GLY A 49 -1.30 -18.19 -32.45
C GLY A 49 -2.58 -17.33 -32.40
N LEU A 50 -2.50 -16.13 -31.82
CA LEU A 50 -3.61 -15.20 -31.70
C LEU A 50 -3.66 -14.33 -32.97
N HIS A 51 -4.66 -14.56 -33.82
CA HIS A 51 -4.94 -13.67 -34.94
C HIS A 51 -5.33 -12.27 -34.40
N PRO A 52 -4.64 -11.19 -34.80
CA PRO A 52 -5.10 -9.85 -34.45
C PRO A 52 -6.46 -9.58 -35.11
N PRO A 53 -7.37 -8.82 -34.46
CA PRO A 53 -8.66 -8.48 -35.04
C PRO A 53 -8.47 -7.66 -36.33
N PRO A 54 -9.33 -7.84 -37.35
CA PRO A 54 -9.21 -7.11 -38.60
C PRO A 54 -9.49 -5.62 -38.35
N GLN A 55 -8.54 -4.77 -38.77
CA GLN A 55 -8.72 -3.33 -38.81
C GLN A 55 -9.81 -2.98 -39.82
N GLN A 56 -10.99 -2.55 -39.33
CA GLN A 56 -11.93 -1.80 -40.17
C GLN A 56 -11.35 -0.40 -40.41
N HIS A 57 -11.00 -0.12 -41.67
CA HIS A 57 -11.04 1.23 -42.21
C HIS A 57 -12.25 1.32 -43.14
N GLN A 58 -13.11 2.29 -42.88
CA GLN A 58 -14.16 2.70 -43.79
C GLN A 58 -13.54 3.23 -45.09
N GLN A 59 -13.93 2.65 -46.23
CA GLN A 59 -14.08 3.39 -47.48
C GLN A 59 -15.19 2.78 -48.34
N GLN A 60 -16.06 3.67 -48.81
CA GLN A 60 -17.28 3.46 -49.59
C GLN A 60 -17.03 2.73 -50.92
N GLN A 61 -17.94 1.81 -51.30
CA GLN A 61 -18.65 1.78 -52.60
C GLN A 61 -19.61 0.57 -52.71
N ASN A 62 -20.89 0.86 -52.98
CA ASN A 62 -21.96 -0.04 -53.47
C ASN A 62 -21.79 -0.29 -55.00
N PRO A 63 -22.56 -1.16 -55.70
CA PRO A 63 -23.55 -2.18 -55.29
C PRO A 63 -23.46 -3.54 -56.08
N ASN A 64 -24.39 -4.46 -55.77
CA ASN A 64 -24.92 -5.58 -56.59
C ASN A 64 -24.05 -6.82 -56.90
N SER A 65 -24.43 -7.98 -56.36
CA SER A 65 -25.11 -9.04 -57.15
C SER A 65 -25.51 -10.25 -56.30
N SER A 66 -26.64 -10.82 -56.70
CA SER A 66 -27.48 -11.86 -56.13
C SER A 66 -27.06 -13.30 -56.45
N SER A 67 -27.42 -14.26 -55.58
CA SER A 67 -28.11 -15.54 -55.88
C SER A 67 -28.08 -16.42 -54.61
N SER A 68 -29.20 -16.67 -53.91
CA SER A 68 -30.39 -17.48 -54.22
C SER A 68 -30.20 -18.99 -54.11
N ALA A 69 -30.74 -19.59 -53.03
CA ALA A 69 -31.59 -20.79 -53.06
C ALA A 69 -32.23 -20.98 -51.66
N GLY A 70 -33.55 -20.77 -51.57
CA GLY A 70 -34.36 -21.02 -50.35
C GLY A 70 -34.97 -22.43 -50.35
N PRO A 71 -36.25 -22.63 -49.94
CA PRO A 71 -37.12 -21.81 -49.09
C PRO A 71 -37.88 -22.75 -48.06
N PRO A 72 -39.06 -22.45 -47.45
CA PRO A 72 -39.42 -22.79 -46.05
C PRO A 72 -40.67 -23.73 -45.98
N PRO A 73 -41.55 -23.83 -44.94
CA PRO A 73 -42.35 -22.74 -44.34
C PRO A 73 -42.59 -22.81 -42.80
N ALA A 74 -43.19 -21.73 -42.28
CA ALA A 74 -43.70 -21.52 -40.91
C ALA A 74 -45.24 -21.84 -40.85
N PRO A 75 -46.13 -21.26 -39.99
CA PRO A 75 -46.06 -20.68 -38.62
C PRO A 75 -47.31 -21.04 -37.74
N LEU A 76 -47.51 -20.29 -36.63
CA LEU A 76 -48.77 -19.96 -35.90
C LEU A 76 -49.14 -20.85 -34.68
N ALA A 77 -49.60 -20.36 -33.53
CA ALA A 77 -49.88 -19.01 -33.02
C ALA A 77 -50.04 -19.05 -31.47
N LEU A 78 -49.80 -17.90 -30.82
CA LEU A 78 -50.24 -17.49 -29.48
C LEU A 78 -51.79 -17.33 -29.43
N PRO A 79 -52.49 -17.38 -28.26
CA PRO A 79 -52.44 -16.25 -27.28
C PRO A 79 -52.76 -16.53 -25.79
N ALA A 80 -52.42 -15.51 -24.98
CA ALA A 80 -53.08 -14.98 -23.77
C ALA A 80 -53.04 -15.70 -22.41
N ALA A 81 -52.65 -14.92 -21.39
CA ALA A 81 -52.85 -15.09 -19.93
C ALA A 81 -54.33 -14.78 -19.54
N PRO A 82 -54.86 -15.01 -18.30
CA PRO A 82 -54.28 -14.56 -17.01
C PRO A 82 -54.60 -15.39 -15.71
N ALA A 83 -53.93 -14.98 -14.63
CA ALA A 83 -54.37 -14.89 -13.22
C ALA A 83 -54.78 -16.12 -12.37
N ALA A 84 -54.07 -16.21 -11.23
CA ALA A 84 -54.56 -16.36 -9.84
C ALA A 84 -54.94 -17.74 -9.26
N ALA A 85 -54.27 -17.98 -8.12
CA ALA A 85 -54.78 -18.51 -6.85
C ALA A 85 -54.96 -20.03 -6.63
N SER A 86 -54.10 -20.50 -5.71
CA SER A 86 -54.45 -21.26 -4.50
C SER A 86 -54.89 -22.72 -4.61
N ALA A 87 -54.22 -23.53 -3.77
CA ALA A 87 -54.82 -24.53 -2.86
C ALA A 87 -55.56 -25.69 -3.53
N ASN A 88 -55.48 -26.93 -3.08
CA ASN A 88 -54.74 -27.68 -2.09
C ASN A 88 -55.22 -29.13 -2.34
N THR A 89 -54.38 -30.13 -2.05
CA THR A 89 -54.78 -31.48 -1.56
C THR A 89 -55.97 -32.23 -2.20
N GLY A 90 -55.84 -33.45 -2.70
CA GLY A 90 -54.74 -34.39 -2.58
C GLY A 90 -55.19 -35.84 -2.84
N ASN A 91 -54.20 -36.73 -2.67
CA ASN A 91 -54.29 -38.15 -2.28
C ASN A 91 -54.99 -39.11 -3.26
N ASN A 92 -54.43 -40.25 -3.67
CA ASN A 92 -53.61 -41.26 -2.99
C ASN A 92 -53.05 -42.18 -4.12
N SER A 93 -51.97 -42.98 -4.06
CA SER A 93 -51.10 -43.45 -2.95
C SER A 93 -50.04 -44.45 -3.46
N VAL A 94 -49.00 -44.68 -2.63
CA VAL A 94 -48.13 -45.87 -2.43
C VAL A 94 -46.84 -45.94 -3.27
N ALA A 95 -45.61 -46.19 -2.76
CA ALA A 95 -44.99 -46.35 -1.41
C ALA A 95 -43.49 -45.97 -1.55
N SER A 96 -42.82 -45.42 -0.53
CA SER A 96 -41.97 -46.22 0.37
C SER A 96 -41.42 -45.36 1.54
N THR A 97 -41.63 -45.87 2.76
CA THR A 97 -40.72 -45.91 3.95
C THR A 97 -39.62 -44.86 4.11
N SER A 98 -39.39 -44.21 5.26
CA SER A 98 -39.98 -44.31 6.60
C SER A 98 -39.46 -43.17 7.50
N SER A 99 -40.36 -42.65 8.32
CA SER A 99 -40.31 -41.65 9.41
C SER A 99 -39.29 -41.93 10.52
N SER A 100 -38.86 -40.99 11.38
CA SER A 100 -39.67 -40.10 12.24
C SER A 100 -38.83 -39.06 13.01
N ASN A 101 -39.48 -37.95 13.39
CA ASN A 101 -38.97 -36.78 14.14
C ASN A 101 -38.94 -36.97 15.66
N SER A 102 -37.97 -36.33 16.34
CA SER A 102 -38.15 -35.54 17.58
C SER A 102 -36.80 -35.00 18.11
N ASP A 103 -36.67 -33.69 18.34
CA ASP A 103 -35.67 -33.12 19.28
C ASP A 103 -36.05 -33.54 20.72
N PRO A 104 -35.12 -33.77 21.69
CA PRO A 104 -34.06 -32.83 22.10
C PRO A 104 -32.73 -33.43 22.64
N SER A 105 -31.74 -32.55 22.85
CA SER A 105 -30.60 -32.70 23.79
C SER A 105 -29.48 -33.71 23.48
N SER A 106 -28.26 -33.15 23.51
CA SER A 106 -26.97 -33.79 23.78
C SER A 106 -26.52 -34.91 22.84
N SER A 107 -25.79 -34.53 21.79
CA SER A 107 -24.50 -35.17 21.51
C SER A 107 -23.64 -34.19 20.73
N ALA A 108 -22.46 -33.93 21.28
CA ALA A 108 -21.41 -33.14 20.67
C ALA A 108 -21.09 -33.70 19.28
N ALA A 109 -21.54 -33.00 18.24
CA ALA A 109 -21.01 -33.14 16.88
C ALA A 109 -19.96 -32.06 16.70
N GLY A 110 -18.72 -32.51 16.60
CA GLY A 110 -17.51 -31.73 16.83
C GLY A 110 -17.37 -30.51 15.93
N LEU A 111 -16.87 -29.45 16.56
CA LEU A 111 -15.95 -28.49 15.96
C LEU A 111 -14.93 -29.26 15.13
N THR A 112 -15.08 -29.27 13.80
CA THR A 112 -14.00 -29.69 12.92
C THR A 112 -12.84 -28.71 13.12
N ASP A 113 -11.70 -29.26 13.47
CA ASP A 113 -10.43 -28.60 13.78
C ASP A 113 -10.10 -27.56 12.69
N ASP A 114 -10.21 -26.26 13.01
CA ASP A 114 -9.82 -25.13 12.15
C ASP A 114 -8.28 -24.94 12.11
N ALA A 115 -7.58 -26.06 12.24
CA ALA A 115 -6.14 -26.15 12.20
C ALA A 115 -5.68 -25.90 10.75
N PRO A 116 -4.87 -24.86 10.49
CA PRO A 116 -4.21 -24.73 9.19
C PRO A 116 -3.40 -26.00 8.92
N PRO A 117 -3.28 -26.44 7.65
CA PRO A 117 -2.25 -27.41 7.31
C PRO A 117 -0.88 -26.87 7.73
N PRO A 118 0.09 -27.74 8.04
CA PRO A 118 1.46 -27.30 8.27
C PRO A 118 1.95 -26.49 7.07
N PRO A 119 2.80 -25.47 7.30
CA PRO A 119 3.39 -24.71 6.20
C PRO A 119 3.99 -25.64 5.15
N ALA A 120 3.72 -25.36 3.88
CA ALA A 120 4.23 -26.18 2.80
C ALA A 120 5.77 -26.14 2.77
N GLU A 121 6.40 -27.25 2.37
CA GLU A 121 7.86 -27.33 2.30
C GLU A 121 8.42 -26.21 1.40
N GLY A 122 9.46 -25.51 1.88
CA GLY A 122 10.07 -24.38 1.17
C GLY A 122 9.27 -23.07 1.20
N THR A 123 8.24 -22.96 2.04
CA THR A 123 7.52 -21.70 2.32
C THR A 123 7.90 -21.06 3.66
N THR A 124 8.78 -21.72 4.42
CA THR A 124 9.23 -21.30 5.74
C THR A 124 10.74 -21.35 5.88
N PHE A 125 11.29 -20.38 6.60
CA PHE A 125 12.69 -20.29 6.93
C PHE A 125 12.89 -20.42 8.44
N ILE A 126 13.41 -21.55 8.90
CA ILE A 126 13.64 -21.82 10.32
C ILE A 126 15.11 -21.55 10.64
N PHE A 127 15.38 -20.83 11.73
CA PHE A 127 16.73 -20.70 12.29
C PHE A 127 16.70 -20.72 13.81
N SER A 128 17.83 -21.09 14.40
CA SER A 128 18.02 -21.17 15.85
C SER A 128 18.68 -19.91 16.42
N SER A 129 18.41 -19.64 17.70
CA SER A 129 19.07 -18.58 18.47
C SER A 129 20.59 -18.72 18.45
N ASP A 130 21.13 -19.94 18.40
CA ASP A 130 22.58 -20.20 18.34
C ASP A 130 23.21 -19.74 17.02
N GLU A 131 22.47 -19.77 15.91
CA GLU A 131 22.96 -19.31 14.60
C GLU A 131 23.11 -17.79 14.52
N VAL A 132 22.36 -17.06 15.34
CA VAL A 132 22.40 -15.59 15.43
C VAL A 132 22.96 -15.09 16.76
N LYS A 133 23.42 -16.00 17.62
CA LYS A 133 24.01 -15.70 18.92
C LYS A 133 25.23 -14.83 18.68
N ASN A 134 25.21 -13.61 19.20
CA ASN A 134 26.21 -12.55 19.04
C ASN A 134 26.00 -11.61 17.83
N PHE A 135 24.96 -11.78 17.02
CA PHE A 135 24.59 -10.78 16.01
C PHE A 135 23.56 -9.78 16.56
N THR A 136 23.68 -8.54 16.12
CA THR A 136 22.58 -7.58 16.23
C THR A 136 21.52 -7.97 15.19
N ILE A 137 20.33 -8.35 15.65
CA ILE A 137 19.20 -8.70 14.78
C ILE A 137 18.06 -7.68 14.98
N PRO A 138 17.09 -7.59 14.03
CA PRO A 138 15.94 -6.71 14.19
C PRO A 138 15.17 -6.95 15.50
N ASP A 139 14.71 -5.87 16.14
CA ASP A 139 14.12 -5.92 17.49
C ASP A 139 12.85 -6.77 17.55
N GLU A 140 12.10 -6.84 16.45
CA GLU A 140 10.94 -7.74 16.31
C GLU A 140 11.34 -9.22 16.32
N ILE A 141 12.46 -9.58 15.67
CA ILE A 141 12.95 -10.97 15.65
C ILE A 141 13.55 -11.34 17.01
N ASN A 142 14.27 -10.41 17.65
CA ASN A 142 14.73 -10.56 19.03
C ASN A 142 13.56 -10.84 19.99
N ARG A 143 12.43 -10.15 19.82
CA ARG A 143 11.22 -10.41 20.59
C ARG A 143 10.66 -11.81 20.31
N LEU A 144 10.61 -12.24 19.06
CA LEU A 144 10.16 -13.60 18.71
C LEU A 144 11.03 -14.69 19.35
N LEU A 145 12.36 -14.56 19.31
CA LEU A 145 13.28 -15.51 19.98
C LEU A 145 13.06 -15.53 21.50
N ARG A 146 12.84 -14.38 22.13
CA ARG A 146 12.54 -14.33 23.57
C ARG A 146 11.23 -15.02 23.94
N VAL A 147 10.21 -14.92 23.09
CA VAL A 147 8.86 -15.45 23.36
C VAL A 147 8.75 -16.93 23.00
N HIS A 148 9.34 -17.36 21.88
CA HIS A 148 9.15 -18.71 21.33
C HIS A 148 10.36 -19.65 21.54
N GLY A 149 11.43 -19.18 22.20
CA GLY A 149 12.56 -20.02 22.63
C GLY A 149 13.70 -20.13 21.61
N ASN A 150 14.26 -21.33 21.48
CA ASN A 150 15.56 -21.55 20.83
C ASN A 150 15.54 -21.48 19.29
N SER A 151 14.37 -21.41 18.65
CA SER A 151 14.23 -21.27 17.20
C SER A 151 13.06 -20.38 16.80
N VAL A 152 13.17 -19.78 15.63
CA VAL A 152 12.14 -18.94 15.01
C VAL A 152 11.92 -19.40 13.58
N GLU A 153 10.65 -19.58 13.23
CA GLU A 153 10.18 -19.95 11.89
C GLU A 153 9.62 -18.73 11.16
N LEU A 154 10.30 -18.21 10.15
CA LEU A 154 9.85 -17.05 9.38
C LEU A 154 9.18 -17.50 8.07
N LEU A 155 8.37 -16.63 7.48
CA LEU A 155 7.83 -16.84 6.13
C LEU A 155 8.96 -16.71 5.09
N ASP A 156 9.22 -17.74 4.31
CA ASP A 156 10.20 -17.71 3.23
C ASP A 156 9.54 -17.29 1.91
N ARG A 157 9.91 -16.11 1.42
CA ARG A 157 9.45 -15.56 0.14
C ARG A 157 10.34 -15.97 -1.02
N LYS A 158 11.33 -16.84 -0.78
CA LYS A 158 12.39 -17.32 -1.70
C LYS A 158 13.37 -16.25 -2.21
N ILE A 159 13.09 -14.97 -1.96
CA ILE A 159 13.93 -13.84 -2.38
C ILE A 159 15.35 -13.94 -1.79
N SER A 160 15.48 -14.25 -0.49
CA SER A 160 16.80 -14.40 0.15
C SER A 160 17.61 -15.55 -0.45
N SER A 161 16.97 -16.68 -0.72
CA SER A 161 17.61 -17.88 -1.26
C SER A 161 18.05 -17.64 -2.71
N ASN A 162 17.17 -17.08 -3.55
CA ASN A 162 17.50 -16.76 -4.95
C ASN A 162 18.68 -15.78 -5.05
N ILE A 163 18.68 -14.71 -4.25
CA ILE A 163 19.77 -13.73 -4.23
C ILE A 163 21.06 -14.37 -3.69
N PHE A 164 20.98 -15.27 -2.71
CA PHE A 164 22.14 -15.97 -2.18
C PHE A 164 22.70 -16.99 -3.19
N GLU A 165 21.85 -17.64 -3.98
CA GLU A 165 22.27 -18.52 -5.08
C GLU A 165 23.02 -17.75 -6.17
N ASP A 166 22.61 -16.51 -6.51
CA ASP A 166 23.36 -15.64 -7.42
C ASP A 166 24.81 -15.43 -6.92
N LEU A 167 24.98 -15.24 -5.60
CA LEU A 167 26.31 -15.15 -4.98
C LEU A 167 27.10 -16.44 -5.13
N LEU A 168 26.49 -17.63 -5.12
CA LEU A 168 27.19 -18.92 -5.18
C LEU A 168 27.45 -19.40 -6.61
N ALA A 169 26.49 -19.21 -7.52
CA ALA A 169 26.54 -19.73 -8.88
C ALA A 169 27.32 -18.84 -9.84
N SER A 170 27.43 -17.53 -9.55
CA SER A 170 28.06 -16.62 -10.51
C SER A 170 29.57 -16.86 -10.63
N GLY A 171 30.07 -16.75 -11.86
CA GLY A 171 31.50 -16.69 -12.19
C GLY A 171 32.04 -15.24 -12.29
N ARG A 172 31.19 -14.23 -12.07
CA ARG A 172 31.53 -12.79 -11.96
C ARG A 172 30.84 -12.15 -10.75
N ALA A 173 31.39 -11.06 -10.21
CA ALA A 173 30.75 -10.36 -9.10
C ALA A 173 29.29 -10.05 -9.48
N PRO A 174 28.29 -10.54 -8.72
CA PRO A 174 26.89 -10.25 -9.03
C PRO A 174 26.61 -8.75 -8.97
N GLU A 175 25.61 -8.32 -9.73
CA GLU A 175 25.15 -6.94 -9.62
C GLU A 175 24.60 -6.65 -8.21
N PRO A 176 24.80 -5.43 -7.68
CA PRO A 176 24.22 -5.04 -6.40
C PRO A 176 22.68 -5.16 -6.43
N ARG A 177 22.09 -5.50 -5.28
CA ARG A 177 20.63 -5.60 -5.12
C ARG A 177 20.14 -4.60 -4.07
N TYR A 178 19.21 -3.73 -4.45
CA TYR A 178 18.58 -2.79 -3.53
C TYR A 178 17.14 -3.22 -3.27
N LEU A 179 16.87 -3.75 -2.07
CA LEU A 179 15.54 -4.14 -1.63
C LEU A 179 14.71 -2.87 -1.38
N SER A 180 13.71 -2.63 -2.22
CA SER A 180 12.78 -1.49 -2.12
C SER A 180 11.37 -1.95 -1.76
N GLY A 181 10.42 -1.02 -1.65
CA GLY A 181 9.02 -1.31 -1.30
C GLY A 181 8.61 -0.72 0.04
N VAL A 182 7.32 -0.85 0.36
CA VAL A 182 6.72 -0.12 1.49
C VAL A 182 7.27 -0.59 2.84
N GLY A 183 7.17 0.24 3.87
CA GLY A 183 7.53 -0.15 5.23
C GLY A 183 6.73 -1.31 5.77
N GLY A 184 7.41 -2.20 6.48
CA GLY A 184 6.79 -3.36 7.10
C GLY A 184 6.60 -4.58 6.21
N VAL A 185 7.04 -4.58 4.95
CA VAL A 185 6.94 -5.74 4.03
C VAL A 185 7.98 -6.86 4.25
N GLY A 186 8.95 -6.66 5.14
CA GLY A 186 9.91 -7.71 5.53
C GLY A 186 11.33 -7.60 4.95
N LYS A 187 11.74 -6.46 4.38
CA LYS A 187 13.10 -6.23 3.86
C LYS A 187 14.22 -6.62 4.86
N SER A 188 14.11 -6.18 6.13
CA SER A 188 15.07 -6.51 7.18
C SER A 188 15.11 -8.01 7.51
N SER A 189 13.97 -8.70 7.41
CA SER A 189 13.89 -10.15 7.60
C SER A 189 14.60 -10.90 6.47
N ILE A 190 14.48 -10.43 5.22
CA ILE A 190 15.20 -10.99 4.07
C ILE A 190 16.73 -10.86 4.27
N LEU A 191 17.22 -9.69 4.69
CA LEU A 191 18.64 -9.51 5.01
C LEU A 191 19.10 -10.47 6.13
N LEU A 192 18.29 -10.65 7.18
CA LEU A 192 18.61 -11.60 8.25
C LEU A 192 18.67 -13.04 7.75
N MET A 193 17.75 -13.46 6.88
CA MET A 193 17.77 -14.80 6.27
C MET A 193 19.08 -15.01 5.48
N MET A 194 19.55 -13.99 4.76
CA MET A 194 20.84 -14.03 4.07
C MET A 194 22.04 -14.16 5.02
N VAL A 195 22.01 -13.48 6.18
CA VAL A 195 23.02 -13.66 7.24
C VAL A 195 23.07 -15.13 7.67
N VAL A 196 21.90 -15.73 7.96
CA VAL A 196 21.82 -17.13 8.39
C VAL A 196 22.30 -18.07 7.29
N LEU A 197 21.92 -17.84 6.03
CA LEU A 197 22.40 -18.63 4.88
C LEU A 197 23.93 -18.59 4.76
N ALA A 198 24.55 -17.40 4.89
CA ALA A 198 26.01 -17.25 4.88
C ALA A 198 26.68 -18.00 6.04
N MET A 199 26.10 -17.94 7.25
CA MET A 199 26.60 -18.67 8.41
C MET A 199 26.52 -20.19 8.23
N ARG A 200 25.40 -20.70 7.69
CA ARG A 200 25.20 -22.12 7.37
C ARG A 200 26.20 -22.60 6.33
N HIS A 201 26.39 -21.83 5.26
CA HIS A 201 27.36 -22.11 4.21
C HIS A 201 28.78 -22.23 4.78
N ASN A 202 29.22 -21.22 5.54
CA ASN A 202 30.53 -21.22 6.18
C ASN A 202 30.70 -22.39 7.15
N ARG A 203 29.67 -22.70 7.94
CA ARG A 203 29.69 -23.85 8.86
C ARG A 203 29.91 -25.16 8.11
N ALA A 204 29.10 -25.40 7.07
CA ALA A 204 29.21 -26.61 6.26
C ALA A 204 30.58 -26.70 5.57
N PHE A 205 31.11 -25.58 5.05
CA PHE A 205 32.44 -25.52 4.47
C PHE A 205 33.51 -25.97 5.48
N PHE A 206 33.60 -25.33 6.65
CA PHE A 206 34.65 -25.67 7.63
C PHE A 206 34.49 -27.06 8.25
N GLU A 207 33.26 -27.55 8.44
CA GLU A 207 33.01 -28.90 8.98
C GLU A 207 33.49 -30.01 8.02
N ARG A 208 33.34 -29.81 6.70
CA ARG A 208 33.86 -30.75 5.69
C ARG A 208 35.37 -30.94 5.78
N PHE A 209 36.11 -29.86 6.04
CA PHE A 209 37.58 -29.90 6.12
C PHE A 209 38.12 -30.24 7.51
N ALA A 210 37.33 -30.06 8.57
CA ALA A 210 37.71 -30.49 9.92
C ALA A 210 37.63 -32.02 10.11
N ALA A 211 36.82 -32.71 9.30
CA ALA A 211 36.61 -34.16 9.38
C ALA A 211 37.64 -35.01 8.59
N ALA A 212 38.56 -34.38 7.85
CA ALA A 212 39.56 -35.10 7.05
C ALA A 212 40.81 -35.45 7.88
N PRO A 213 41.36 -36.68 7.76
CA PRO A 213 42.60 -37.06 8.43
C PRO A 213 43.78 -36.33 7.78
N ALA A 214 44.33 -35.36 8.52
CA ALA A 214 45.32 -34.34 8.12
C ALA A 214 44.76 -33.21 7.23
N PRO A 215 45.06 -31.92 7.53
CA PRO A 215 44.61 -30.79 6.72
C PRO A 215 45.45 -30.75 5.44
N ALA A 216 45.09 -31.57 4.44
CA ALA A 216 45.55 -31.36 3.08
C ALA A 216 44.93 -30.05 2.55
N PRO A 217 45.69 -29.22 1.80
CA PRO A 217 45.14 -28.04 1.15
C PRO A 217 43.93 -28.44 0.29
N ALA A 218 42.87 -27.61 0.31
CA ALA A 218 41.61 -27.96 -0.31
C ALA A 218 41.78 -28.22 -1.83
N PRO A 219 41.15 -29.26 -2.41
CA PRO A 219 41.37 -29.71 -3.80
C PRO A 219 40.86 -28.71 -4.84
N ALA A 220 41.67 -28.35 -5.85
CA ALA A 220 41.39 -27.29 -6.83
C ALA A 220 39.92 -27.19 -7.30
N LEU A 221 39.39 -25.96 -7.35
CA LEU A 221 37.99 -25.66 -7.70
C LEU A 221 37.61 -26.22 -9.08
N ALA A 222 36.50 -26.96 -9.15
CA ALA A 222 35.90 -27.33 -10.43
C ALA A 222 35.33 -26.08 -11.14
N PRO A 223 35.40 -25.98 -12.48
CA PRO A 223 34.86 -24.82 -13.21
C PRO A 223 33.35 -24.67 -12.98
N GLY A 224 32.92 -23.51 -12.50
CA GLY A 224 31.50 -23.14 -12.41
C GLY A 224 30.78 -23.42 -11.08
N SER A 225 31.46 -23.98 -10.06
CA SER A 225 30.89 -24.16 -8.72
C SER A 225 31.75 -23.50 -7.65
N PHE A 226 31.17 -22.63 -6.82
CA PHE A 226 31.88 -22.04 -5.69
C PHE A 226 31.93 -22.98 -4.48
N ASP A 227 33.14 -23.41 -4.13
CA ASP A 227 33.44 -24.18 -2.91
C ASP A 227 34.46 -23.42 -2.05
N GLY A 228 33.96 -22.38 -1.37
CA GLY A 228 34.77 -21.45 -0.59
C GLY A 228 34.01 -20.81 0.56
N ALA A 229 34.70 -19.95 1.32
CA ALA A 229 34.12 -19.23 2.45
C ALA A 229 33.58 -17.85 2.06
N ILE A 230 32.57 -17.40 2.79
CA ILE A 230 31.94 -16.09 2.64
C ILE A 230 32.36 -15.19 3.79
N PHE A 231 32.97 -14.06 3.48
CA PHE A 231 33.21 -12.99 4.45
C PHE A 231 31.97 -12.10 4.52
N LEU A 232 31.32 -12.10 5.68
CA LEU A 232 30.06 -11.40 5.91
C LEU A 232 30.32 -10.01 6.53
N ILE A 233 29.79 -8.98 5.88
CA ILE A 233 29.65 -7.63 6.43
C ILE A 233 28.16 -7.37 6.59
N TYR A 234 27.68 -7.15 7.82
CA TYR A 234 26.27 -6.90 8.09
C TYR A 234 26.07 -5.65 8.96
N LEU A 235 25.30 -4.69 8.47
CA LEU A 235 24.92 -3.47 9.17
C LEU A 235 23.38 -3.41 9.37
N PRO A 236 22.85 -3.90 10.50
CA PRO A 236 21.40 -3.99 10.75
C PRO A 236 20.72 -2.67 11.15
N LYS A 237 21.46 -1.69 11.67
CA LYS A 237 20.93 -0.41 12.20
C LYS A 237 21.77 0.77 11.73
N THR A 238 21.89 0.91 10.42
CA THR A 238 22.80 1.91 9.80
C THR A 238 22.48 3.35 10.20
N GLY A 239 21.22 3.68 10.51
CA GLY A 239 20.86 5.00 11.03
C GLY A 239 21.57 5.35 12.33
N ALA A 240 21.59 4.44 13.31
CA ALA A 240 22.31 4.66 14.58
C ALA A 240 23.82 4.72 14.34
N PHE A 241 24.34 3.81 13.51
CA PHE A 241 25.75 3.77 13.14
C PHE A 241 26.27 5.09 12.53
N CYS A 242 25.47 5.74 11.68
CA CYS A 242 25.84 7.03 11.08
C CYS A 242 25.84 8.21 12.08
N HIS A 243 25.23 8.08 13.26
CA HIS A 243 25.23 9.10 14.30
C HIS A 243 26.35 8.93 15.32
N GLU A 244 27.06 7.80 15.29
CA GLU A 244 28.20 7.55 16.16
C GLU A 244 29.42 8.39 15.74
N THR A 245 30.33 8.62 16.68
CA THR A 245 31.64 9.19 16.31
C THR A 245 32.45 8.19 15.49
N SER A 246 33.29 8.67 14.55
CA SER A 246 34.08 7.82 13.66
C SER A 246 34.84 6.69 14.37
N GLU A 247 35.43 6.96 15.54
CA GLU A 247 36.17 5.97 16.32
C GLU A 247 35.26 4.90 16.94
N VAL A 248 34.09 5.30 17.47
CA VAL A 248 33.10 4.37 18.03
C VAL A 248 32.50 3.50 16.93
N ALA A 249 32.12 4.11 15.80
CA ALA A 249 31.62 3.41 14.63
C ALA A 249 32.65 2.38 14.10
N ALA A 250 33.93 2.77 14.01
CA ALA A 250 34.99 1.86 13.58
C ALA A 250 35.16 0.68 14.55
N SER A 251 35.20 0.96 15.86
CA SER A 251 35.32 -0.06 16.89
C SER A 251 34.16 -1.05 16.85
N GLN A 252 32.92 -0.55 16.73
CA GLN A 252 31.72 -1.37 16.64
C GLN A 252 31.73 -2.24 15.38
N LEU A 253 32.01 -1.66 14.20
CA LEU A 253 32.09 -2.41 12.95
C LEU A 253 33.15 -3.51 13.00
N ILE A 254 34.33 -3.22 13.52
CA ILE A 254 35.41 -4.23 13.66
C ILE A 254 34.99 -5.35 14.61
N GLY A 255 34.32 -5.01 15.72
CA GLY A 255 33.75 -5.97 16.66
C GLY A 255 32.75 -6.91 15.98
N ASP A 256 31.80 -6.34 15.24
CA ASP A 256 30.76 -7.08 14.52
C ASP A 256 31.37 -7.98 13.44
N LEU A 257 32.35 -7.48 12.68
CA LEU A 257 33.07 -8.26 11.67
C LEU A 257 33.84 -9.44 12.29
N ARG A 258 34.49 -9.24 13.45
CA ARG A 258 35.21 -10.31 14.17
C ARG A 258 34.25 -11.39 14.63
N ILE A 259 33.05 -11.02 15.08
CA ILE A 259 32.02 -11.97 15.51
C ILE A 259 31.51 -12.76 14.28
N ALA A 260 31.08 -12.05 13.24
CA ALA A 260 30.49 -12.63 12.05
C ALA A 260 31.44 -13.60 11.32
N ASN A 261 32.73 -13.29 11.32
CA ASN A 261 33.74 -14.03 10.57
C ASN A 261 34.70 -14.82 11.47
N ARG A 262 34.34 -15.08 12.73
CA ARG A 262 35.26 -15.69 13.72
C ARG A 262 35.89 -17.00 13.25
N ARG A 263 35.13 -17.88 12.59
CA ARG A 263 35.64 -19.17 12.09
C ARG A 263 36.65 -18.95 10.96
N LEU A 264 36.32 -18.05 10.04
CA LEU A 264 37.13 -17.68 8.90
C LEU A 264 38.45 -17.05 9.34
N LEU A 265 38.41 -16.04 10.22
CA LEU A 265 39.58 -15.31 10.72
C LEU A 265 40.54 -16.15 11.58
N ARG A 266 40.08 -17.28 12.14
CA ARG A 266 40.91 -18.19 12.97
C ARG A 266 41.38 -19.43 12.23
N SER A 267 40.90 -19.64 11.02
CA SER A 267 41.20 -20.84 10.25
C SER A 267 42.55 -20.73 9.55
N GLY A 268 43.32 -21.82 9.53
CA GLY A 268 44.50 -22.00 8.67
C GLY A 268 44.18 -22.65 7.32
N LEU A 269 42.89 -22.92 7.03
CA LEU A 269 42.47 -23.66 5.82
C LEU A 269 42.54 -22.81 4.54
N LEU A 270 42.61 -21.49 4.67
CA LEU A 270 42.54 -20.55 3.56
C LEU A 270 43.76 -19.62 3.58
N ASP A 271 44.97 -20.15 3.77
CA ASP A 271 46.20 -19.34 3.88
C ASP A 271 46.71 -18.84 2.51
N GLU A 272 45.79 -18.34 1.68
CA GLU A 272 46.10 -17.62 0.46
C GLU A 272 46.68 -16.24 0.83
N PRO A 273 47.71 -15.72 0.13
CA PRO A 273 48.37 -14.46 0.50
C PRO A 273 47.42 -13.27 0.69
N ALA A 274 46.37 -13.21 -0.11
CA ALA A 274 45.34 -12.18 -0.04
C ALA A 274 44.50 -12.28 1.26
N PHE A 275 44.25 -13.49 1.75
CA PHE A 275 43.51 -13.72 2.98
C PHE A 275 44.37 -13.54 4.23
N GLU A 276 45.65 -13.87 4.16
CA GLU A 276 46.62 -13.55 5.23
C GLU A 276 46.70 -12.05 5.48
N LEU A 277 46.73 -11.22 4.42
CA LEU A 277 46.67 -9.76 4.57
C LEU A 277 45.40 -9.29 5.31
N LEU A 278 44.26 -9.94 5.05
CA LEU A 278 43.02 -9.64 5.75
C LEU A 278 43.08 -10.07 7.22
N LYS A 279 43.59 -11.28 7.54
CA LYS A 279 43.77 -11.72 8.93
C LYS A 279 44.70 -10.77 9.70
N ASP A 280 45.82 -10.39 9.09
CA ASP A 280 46.79 -9.43 9.65
C ASP A 280 46.18 -8.05 9.90
N ALA A 281 45.21 -7.64 9.08
CA ALA A 281 44.45 -6.41 9.28
C ALA A 281 43.63 -6.44 10.58
N PHE A 282 43.14 -7.62 10.99
CA PHE A 282 42.38 -7.81 12.23
C PHE A 282 43.25 -7.92 13.50
N VAL A 283 44.57 -8.10 13.37
CA VAL A 283 45.51 -8.09 14.50
C VAL A 283 45.68 -6.65 15.00
N HIS A 284 45.45 -6.44 16.30
CA HIS A 284 45.62 -5.14 16.95
C HIS A 284 47.12 -4.83 17.10
N ARG A 285 47.61 -3.79 16.41
CA ARG A 285 49.02 -3.42 16.43
C ARG A 285 49.31 -2.43 17.54
N LYS A 286 50.48 -2.59 18.16
CA LYS A 286 51.04 -1.54 19.02
C LYS A 286 51.76 -0.52 18.14
N THR A 287 51.53 0.75 18.41
CA THR A 287 52.27 1.86 17.81
C THR A 287 53.70 1.89 18.35
N SER A 288 54.55 2.70 17.73
CA SER A 288 55.91 2.97 18.21
C SER A 288 55.95 3.52 19.65
N SER A 289 54.86 4.10 20.15
CA SER A 289 54.68 4.55 21.54
C SER A 289 54.18 3.45 22.50
N GLY A 290 54.04 2.20 22.04
CA GLY A 290 53.58 1.06 22.84
C GLY A 290 52.07 1.03 23.12
N HIS A 291 51.32 2.03 22.66
CA HIS A 291 49.86 2.08 22.74
C HIS A 291 49.23 1.27 21.62
N PHE A 292 48.00 0.78 21.79
CA PHE A 292 47.30 0.15 20.67
C PHE A 292 46.89 1.23 19.64
N GLU A 293 46.90 0.86 18.36
CA GLU A 293 46.39 1.73 17.29
C GLU A 293 44.91 2.07 17.51
N SER A 294 44.47 3.21 16.97
CA SER A 294 43.04 3.57 16.97
C SER A 294 42.21 2.60 16.13
N ALA A 295 40.93 2.46 16.47
CA ALA A 295 39.99 1.65 15.71
C ALA A 295 39.85 2.17 14.27
N LEU A 296 39.93 3.48 14.04
CA LEU A 296 39.95 4.06 12.69
C LEU A 296 41.16 3.62 11.86
N ASN A 297 42.36 3.58 12.47
CA ASN A 297 43.56 3.11 11.77
C ASN A 297 43.45 1.62 11.44
N GLN A 298 42.94 0.82 12.39
CA GLN A 298 42.68 -0.58 12.15
C GLN A 298 41.64 -0.78 11.03
N TRP A 299 40.55 -0.02 11.04
CA TRP A 299 39.55 -0.05 9.97
C TRP A 299 40.17 0.32 8.62
N GLY A 300 41.02 1.33 8.56
CA GLY A 300 41.75 1.70 7.34
C GLY A 300 42.56 0.53 6.77
N ARG A 301 43.23 -0.26 7.62
CA ARG A 301 43.96 -1.47 7.19
C ARG A 301 43.01 -2.57 6.71
N ILE A 302 41.91 -2.82 7.43
CA ILE A 302 40.91 -3.84 7.05
C ILE A 302 40.28 -3.47 5.70
N ASN A 303 39.87 -2.22 5.54
CA ASN A 303 39.30 -1.71 4.30
C ASN A 303 40.29 -1.83 3.13
N ALA A 304 41.56 -1.46 3.34
CA ALA A 304 42.60 -1.64 2.31
C ALA A 304 42.81 -3.12 1.94
N ALA A 305 42.82 -4.02 2.91
CA ALA A 305 42.94 -5.46 2.66
C ALA A 305 41.74 -6.01 1.87
N LEU A 306 40.51 -5.59 2.21
CA LEU A 306 39.29 -5.97 1.48
C LEU A 306 39.27 -5.43 0.05
N VAL A 307 39.82 -4.23 -0.18
CA VAL A 307 39.94 -3.64 -1.52
C VAL A 307 41.00 -4.34 -2.38
N GLY A 308 42.08 -4.81 -1.76
CA GLY A 308 43.16 -5.53 -2.43
C GLY A 308 42.83 -6.96 -2.86
N LEU A 309 41.63 -7.47 -2.58
CA LEU A 309 41.20 -8.81 -2.99
C LEU A 309 40.86 -8.83 -4.50
N GLU A 310 41.78 -9.33 -5.33
CA GLU A 310 41.58 -9.47 -6.79
C GLU A 310 40.46 -10.48 -7.13
N SER A 311 39.72 -10.22 -8.21
CA SER A 311 38.38 -10.76 -8.43
C SER A 311 38.27 -12.15 -9.07
N GLN A 312 39.37 -12.89 -9.34
CA GLN A 312 39.27 -14.08 -10.23
C GLN A 312 40.04 -15.35 -9.84
N SER A 313 40.46 -15.58 -8.59
CA SER A 313 41.22 -16.82 -8.29
C SER A 313 41.09 -17.41 -6.88
N HIS A 314 40.04 -17.08 -6.13
CA HIS A 314 40.01 -17.38 -4.69
C HIS A 314 38.77 -18.15 -4.24
N ARG A 315 38.93 -19.03 -3.25
CA ARG A 315 37.82 -19.68 -2.49
C ARG A 315 37.14 -18.73 -1.51
N PHE A 316 37.06 -17.46 -1.88
CA PHE A 316 36.68 -16.38 -0.99
C PHE A 316 35.72 -15.44 -1.70
N ARG A 317 34.59 -15.16 -1.06
CA ARG A 317 33.60 -14.18 -1.54
C ARG A 317 33.19 -13.25 -0.41
N THR A 318 32.85 -12.02 -0.74
CA THR A 318 32.36 -11.05 0.25
C THR A 318 30.86 -10.84 0.08
N LEU A 319 30.09 -10.97 1.15
CA LEU A 319 28.67 -10.62 1.19
C LEU A 319 28.50 -9.38 2.06
N VAL A 320 28.02 -8.30 1.46
CA VAL A 320 27.79 -7.02 2.16
C VAL A 320 26.29 -6.77 2.25
N LEU A 321 25.77 -6.74 3.47
CA LEU A 321 24.36 -6.57 3.79
C LEU A 321 24.16 -5.28 4.59
N ILE A 322 23.42 -4.32 4.05
CA ILE A 322 23.16 -3.03 4.72
C ILE A 322 21.67 -2.81 4.87
N ASP A 323 21.17 -2.77 6.09
CA ASP A 323 19.81 -2.30 6.37
C ASP A 323 19.81 -0.77 6.52
N GLN A 324 18.72 -0.12 6.18
CA GLN A 324 18.58 1.34 6.19
C GLN A 324 19.65 2.06 5.36
N TRP A 325 19.90 1.59 4.14
CA TRP A 325 20.91 2.12 3.20
C TRP A 325 20.88 3.63 3.03
N ASN A 326 19.68 4.19 2.91
CA ASN A 326 19.43 5.62 2.80
C ASN A 326 20.02 6.43 3.96
N SER A 327 20.32 5.83 5.12
CA SER A 327 21.04 6.49 6.22
C SER A 327 22.41 7.04 5.82
N ILE A 328 23.16 6.26 5.03
CA ILE A 328 24.49 6.63 4.57
C ILE A 328 24.40 7.78 3.56
N ILE A 329 23.38 7.73 2.70
CA ILE A 329 23.11 8.74 1.67
C ILE A 329 22.71 10.07 2.31
N HIS A 330 21.84 10.01 3.32
CA HIS A 330 21.28 11.17 4.01
C HIS A 330 22.25 11.92 4.87
N ALA A 331 23.15 11.19 5.51
CA ALA A 331 24.25 11.79 6.25
C ALA A 331 25.30 12.45 5.31
N LYS A 332 24.96 12.61 4.01
CA LYS A 332 25.74 13.24 2.95
C LYS A 332 27.20 12.81 2.97
N ALA A 333 27.47 11.50 2.85
CA ALA A 333 28.83 10.99 2.61
C ALA A 333 29.44 11.43 1.24
N LEU A 334 28.87 12.48 0.61
CA LEU A 334 29.28 13.07 -0.66
C LEU A 334 30.34 14.14 -0.40
N PRO A 335 31.52 14.09 -1.02
CA PRO A 335 32.50 15.15 -0.89
C PRO A 335 32.12 16.32 -1.81
N VAL A 336 31.14 17.15 -1.44
CA VAL A 336 30.89 18.45 -2.12
C VAL A 336 30.30 19.48 -1.14
N GLY A 337 31.14 20.44 -0.71
CA GLY A 337 30.72 21.66 0.01
C GLY A 337 30.65 21.51 1.53
N ASP A 338 30.99 22.59 2.25
CA ASP A 338 31.33 22.67 3.68
C ASP A 338 30.21 22.32 4.70
N GLU A 339 29.38 21.30 4.48
CA GLU A 339 28.44 20.78 5.48
C GLU A 339 28.34 19.24 5.44
N ASP A 340 29.47 18.57 5.68
CA ASP A 340 29.52 17.12 5.95
C ASP A 340 29.09 16.82 7.39
N GLN A 341 27.97 16.11 7.60
CA GLN A 341 27.61 15.59 8.94
C GLN A 341 28.47 14.39 9.34
N LEU A 342 28.93 13.59 8.38
CA LEU A 342 29.90 12.52 8.61
C LEU A 342 31.32 13.06 8.42
N LYS A 343 32.17 12.91 9.43
CA LYS A 343 33.61 13.20 9.28
C LYS A 343 34.19 12.39 8.10
N ALA A 344 35.18 12.98 7.42
CA ALA A 344 35.85 12.38 6.26
C ALA A 344 36.42 10.96 6.48
N ASP A 345 36.63 10.57 7.73
CA ASP A 345 37.18 9.28 8.15
C ASP A 345 36.12 8.26 8.61
N HIS A 346 34.83 8.62 8.60
CA HIS A 346 33.78 7.76 9.12
C HIS A 346 33.67 6.45 8.30
N PRO A 347 33.63 5.26 8.93
CA PRO A 347 33.62 3.99 8.20
C PRO A 347 32.48 3.81 7.20
N ALA A 348 31.33 4.45 7.45
CA ALA A 348 30.18 4.47 6.53
C ALA A 348 30.55 4.92 5.10
N GLN A 349 31.56 5.78 4.94
CA GLN A 349 32.00 6.27 3.62
C GLN A 349 32.53 5.15 2.72
N ALA A 350 33.09 4.08 3.30
CA ALA A 350 33.58 2.93 2.53
C ALA A 350 32.44 2.24 1.77
N PHE A 351 31.23 2.29 2.31
CA PHE A 351 30.04 1.71 1.71
C PHE A 351 29.32 2.65 0.75
N TYR A 352 29.80 3.86 0.47
CA TYR A 352 29.11 4.75 -0.47
C TYR A 352 29.48 4.47 -1.95
N ARG A 353 30.73 4.05 -2.22
CA ARG A 353 31.28 3.84 -3.58
C ARG A 353 31.46 2.35 -3.90
N LEU A 354 30.39 1.59 -3.81
CA LEU A 354 30.47 0.14 -3.62
C LEU A 354 30.67 -0.74 -4.85
N SER A 355 30.26 -0.30 -6.05
CA SER A 355 30.22 -1.19 -7.21
C SER A 355 31.59 -1.66 -7.71
N THR A 356 32.70 -1.14 -7.16
CA THR A 356 34.07 -1.45 -7.64
C THR A 356 35.11 -1.68 -6.55
N ARG A 357 34.76 -1.62 -5.26
CA ARG A 357 35.78 -1.58 -4.19
C ARG A 357 36.09 -2.91 -3.52
N PHE A 358 35.16 -3.84 -3.39
CA PHE A 358 35.38 -5.05 -2.57
C PHE A 358 35.35 -6.33 -3.41
N GLY A 359 36.43 -6.67 -4.12
CA GLY A 359 36.60 -7.96 -4.82
C GLY A 359 35.35 -8.55 -5.51
N PHE A 360 35.26 -9.88 -5.57
CA PHE A 360 34.06 -10.59 -6.00
C PHE A 360 33.01 -10.58 -4.88
N SER A 361 32.15 -9.55 -4.87
CA SER A 361 31.16 -9.34 -3.81
C SER A 361 29.73 -9.31 -4.33
N LEU A 362 28.81 -9.84 -3.53
CA LEU A 362 27.40 -9.48 -3.64
C LEU A 362 27.11 -8.40 -2.61
N PHE A 363 26.54 -7.30 -3.08
CA PHE A 363 26.04 -6.23 -2.25
C PHE A 363 24.52 -6.27 -2.21
N VAL A 364 23.93 -6.32 -1.01
CA VAL A 364 22.48 -6.22 -0.82
C VAL A 364 22.16 -5.15 0.21
N ALA A 365 21.39 -4.16 -0.20
CA ALA A 365 20.97 -3.05 0.65
C ALA A 365 19.45 -3.04 0.78
N ALA A 366 18.92 -2.98 2.01
CA ALA A 366 17.53 -2.61 2.22
C ALA A 366 17.41 -1.09 2.28
N VAL A 367 16.71 -0.51 1.30
CA VAL A 367 16.33 0.90 1.34
C VAL A 367 15.28 1.04 2.43
N SER A 368 15.58 1.78 3.49
CA SER A 368 14.56 1.99 4.51
C SER A 368 13.44 2.78 3.87
N SER A 369 12.23 2.26 4.02
CA SER A 369 11.02 3.05 3.84
C SER A 369 10.79 4.01 5.01
N SER A 370 11.74 4.13 5.96
CA SER A 370 11.76 5.19 6.95
C SER A 370 11.93 6.52 6.23
N PRO A 371 10.97 7.45 6.31
CA PRO A 371 11.01 8.70 5.56
C PRO A 371 11.77 9.88 6.19
N ARG A 372 12.31 9.77 7.43
CA ARG A 372 13.61 10.45 7.71
C ARG A 372 14.57 9.68 6.84
N MET A 373 15.28 10.21 5.87
CA MET A 373 15.96 9.43 4.84
C MET A 373 15.19 9.31 3.49
N ASP A 374 14.95 10.43 2.80
CA ASP A 374 14.59 10.49 1.37
C ASP A 374 15.18 9.34 0.52
N SER A 375 14.29 8.51 -0.02
CA SER A 375 14.64 7.38 -0.89
C SER A 375 15.00 7.84 -2.31
N SER A 376 14.68 9.08 -2.70
CA SER A 376 14.93 9.57 -4.06
C SER A 376 16.43 9.67 -4.35
N ASN A 377 17.22 10.16 -3.38
CA ASN A 377 18.67 10.17 -3.48
C ASN A 377 19.31 8.78 -3.29
N ALA A 378 18.64 7.86 -2.59
CA ALA A 378 19.17 6.53 -2.33
C ALA A 378 19.23 5.64 -3.58
N LEU A 379 18.46 6.02 -4.60
CA LEU A 379 18.38 5.37 -5.92
C LEU A 379 18.79 6.35 -7.06
N SER A 380 19.14 7.61 -6.78
CA SER A 380 19.58 8.54 -7.82
C SER A 380 21.08 8.35 -8.11
N GLY A 381 21.40 7.69 -9.21
CA GLY A 381 22.77 7.56 -9.70
C GLY A 381 22.95 6.39 -10.67
N SER A 382 24.14 6.27 -11.26
CA SER A 382 24.59 5.16 -12.13
C SER A 382 24.57 3.77 -11.47
N GLN A 383 24.05 3.67 -10.24
CA GLN A 383 23.89 2.46 -9.43
C GLN A 383 22.56 1.74 -9.67
N CYS A 384 21.62 2.34 -10.44
CA CYS A 384 20.24 1.84 -10.62
C CYS A 384 19.91 1.19 -11.96
N GLY A 385 20.89 0.93 -12.83
CA GLY A 385 20.61 0.13 -14.03
C GLY A 385 20.27 -1.32 -13.67
N GLY A 386 18.99 -1.64 -13.42
CA GLY A 386 18.50 -3.01 -13.17
C GLY A 386 18.70 -3.58 -11.76
N ALA A 387 19.32 -2.83 -10.84
CA ALA A 387 19.71 -3.30 -9.50
C ALA A 387 18.60 -3.23 -8.42
N GLU A 388 17.46 -2.62 -8.72
CA GLU A 388 16.34 -2.52 -7.77
C GLU A 388 15.55 -3.83 -7.69
N GLN A 389 15.26 -4.28 -6.47
CA GLN A 389 14.44 -5.44 -6.18
C GLN A 389 13.24 -5.02 -5.33
N PRO A 390 12.06 -4.78 -5.93
CA PRO A 390 10.86 -4.41 -5.19
C PRO A 390 10.37 -5.58 -4.34
N ILE A 391 10.03 -5.29 -3.08
CA ILE A 391 9.41 -6.24 -2.16
C ILE A 391 7.93 -5.89 -2.02
N GLU A 392 7.09 -6.77 -2.57
CA GLU A 392 5.64 -6.58 -2.62
C GLU A 392 4.96 -6.93 -1.29
N PHE A 393 3.67 -6.60 -1.19
CA PHE A 393 2.79 -7.06 -0.11
C PHE A 393 2.72 -8.59 -0.09
N LEU A 394 2.18 -9.15 1.00
CA LEU A 394 1.95 -10.59 1.04
C LEU A 394 0.91 -11.00 -0.01
N THR A 395 1.04 -12.20 -0.58
CA THR A 395 -0.07 -12.84 -1.31
C THR A 395 -1.06 -13.50 -0.36
N ASP A 396 -2.22 -13.95 -0.87
CA ASP A 396 -3.18 -14.74 -0.09
C ASP A 396 -2.54 -16.04 0.44
N GLU A 397 -1.69 -16.70 -0.37
CA GLU A 397 -0.98 -17.92 0.03
C GLU A 397 0.09 -17.65 1.09
N GLU A 398 0.84 -16.54 0.95
CA GLU A 398 1.82 -16.10 1.93
C GLU A 398 1.15 -15.73 3.26
N ALA A 399 -0.04 -15.10 3.21
CA ALA A 399 -0.84 -14.79 4.38
C ALA A 399 -1.35 -16.06 5.08
N GLU A 400 -1.80 -17.06 4.32
CA GLU A 400 -2.24 -18.34 4.89
C GLU A 400 -1.06 -19.12 5.50
N THR A 401 0.10 -19.07 4.86
CA THR A 401 1.34 -19.64 5.42
C THR A 401 1.72 -18.95 6.73
N LEU A 402 1.60 -17.62 6.79
CA LEU A 402 1.84 -16.86 8.02
C LEU A 402 0.85 -17.24 9.14
N ARG A 403 -0.42 -17.50 8.80
CA ARG A 403 -1.42 -18.02 9.75
C ARG A 403 -1.01 -19.40 10.30
N ALA A 404 -0.51 -20.29 9.44
CA ALA A 404 0.00 -21.59 9.83
C ALA A 404 1.19 -21.46 10.79
N ILE A 405 2.20 -20.64 10.45
CA ILE A 405 3.35 -20.34 11.32
C ILE A 405 2.87 -19.87 12.70
N TRP A 406 1.91 -18.95 12.74
CA TRP A 406 1.37 -18.49 14.01
C TRP A 406 0.72 -19.61 14.78
N TYR A 407 -0.15 -20.42 14.17
CA TYR A 407 -0.85 -21.53 14.82
C TYR A 407 0.11 -22.53 15.47
N TYR A 408 1.16 -22.94 14.76
CA TYR A 408 2.11 -23.96 15.27
C TYR A 408 3.07 -23.43 16.33
N ARG A 409 3.21 -22.11 16.47
CA ARG A 409 3.91 -21.48 17.59
C ARG A 409 3.12 -21.51 18.91
N SER A 410 1.95 -22.14 18.92
CA SER A 410 1.02 -22.21 20.06
C SER A 410 0.68 -20.80 20.61
N PRO A 411 0.12 -19.91 19.78
CA PRO A 411 -0.26 -18.59 20.23
C PRO A 411 -1.45 -18.71 21.19
N PRO A 412 -1.65 -17.74 22.10
CA PRO A 412 -2.76 -17.80 23.05
C PRO A 412 -4.15 -17.80 22.40
N PHE A 413 -4.26 -17.58 21.09
CA PHE A 413 -5.50 -17.40 20.34
C PHE A 413 -5.33 -17.98 18.91
N ARG A 414 -6.37 -18.64 18.39
CA ARG A 414 -6.36 -19.25 17.05
C ARG A 414 -7.04 -18.31 16.04
N ILE A 415 -6.37 -18.01 14.92
CA ILE A 415 -6.92 -17.19 13.83
C ILE A 415 -7.51 -18.14 12.77
N THR A 416 -8.80 -17.96 12.47
CA THR A 416 -9.50 -18.72 11.43
C THR A 416 -9.07 -18.27 10.03
N ALA A 417 -9.19 -19.13 9.01
CA ALA A 417 -8.86 -18.76 7.62
C ALA A 417 -9.71 -17.57 7.12
N ALA A 418 -11.01 -17.56 7.45
CA ALA A 418 -11.91 -16.45 7.11
C ALA A 418 -11.49 -15.13 7.77
N SER A 419 -11.03 -15.17 9.03
CA SER A 419 -10.52 -14.00 9.74
C SER A 419 -9.22 -13.51 9.11
N MET A 420 -8.29 -14.41 8.77
CA MET A 420 -7.04 -14.05 8.11
C MET A 420 -7.28 -13.40 6.76
N LYS A 421 -8.17 -13.96 5.93
CA LYS A 421 -8.54 -13.38 4.63
C LYS A 421 -9.15 -11.99 4.81
N ARG A 422 -10.04 -11.81 5.79
CA ARG A 422 -10.63 -10.49 6.11
C ARG A 422 -9.55 -9.48 6.54
N LEU A 423 -8.62 -9.88 7.39
CA LEU A 423 -7.49 -9.02 7.83
C LEU A 423 -6.57 -8.67 6.66
N HIS A 424 -6.24 -9.65 5.83
CA HIS A 424 -5.42 -9.47 4.64
C HIS A 424 -6.02 -8.43 3.70
N LEU A 425 -7.31 -8.60 3.36
CA LEU A 425 -8.07 -7.67 2.53
C LEU A 425 -8.20 -6.28 3.17
N LYS A 426 -8.44 -6.23 4.49
CA LYS A 426 -8.64 -4.99 5.25
C LYS A 426 -7.35 -4.19 5.45
N PHE A 427 -6.17 -4.80 5.42
CA PHE A 427 -4.91 -4.11 5.71
C PHE A 427 -3.88 -4.19 4.58
N GLY A 428 -4.27 -4.71 3.42
CA GLY A 428 -3.47 -4.73 2.19
C GLY A 428 -2.22 -5.62 2.28
N GLY A 429 -2.23 -6.66 3.10
CA GLY A 429 -1.12 -7.62 3.15
C GLY A 429 0.22 -7.09 3.70
N VAL A 430 0.22 -6.00 4.47
CA VAL A 430 1.46 -5.52 5.13
C VAL A 430 1.84 -6.46 6.28
N ALA A 431 2.93 -7.22 6.12
CA ALA A 431 3.38 -8.23 7.09
C ALA A 431 3.52 -7.69 8.52
N ARG A 432 4.02 -6.46 8.69
CA ARG A 432 4.13 -5.80 10.00
C ARG A 432 2.78 -5.55 10.68
N ILE A 433 1.75 -5.17 9.94
CA ILE A 433 0.40 -4.93 10.48
C ILE A 433 -0.23 -6.26 10.91
N LEU A 434 -0.09 -7.28 10.09
CA LEU A 434 -0.52 -8.64 10.42
C LEU A 434 0.18 -9.15 11.68
N GLN A 435 1.48 -8.88 11.84
CA GLN A 435 2.20 -9.21 13.08
C GLN A 435 1.73 -8.40 14.30
N TYR A 436 1.34 -7.12 14.14
CA TYR A 436 0.72 -6.35 15.22
C TYR A 436 -0.59 -6.97 15.67
N TYR A 437 -1.41 -7.44 14.73
CA TYR A 437 -2.64 -8.15 15.05
C TYR A 437 -2.34 -9.40 15.87
N ALA A 438 -1.41 -10.26 15.44
CA ALA A 438 -1.04 -11.44 16.22
C ALA A 438 -0.48 -11.04 17.61
N THR A 439 0.33 -10.00 17.70
CA THR A 439 0.93 -9.61 18.99
C THR A 439 -0.11 -9.06 19.98
N SER A 440 -1.06 -8.24 19.50
CA SER A 440 -2.05 -7.56 20.35
C SER A 440 -3.00 -8.51 21.05
N GLN A 441 -3.25 -9.70 20.48
CA GLN A 441 -4.16 -10.70 21.03
C GLN A 441 -3.66 -11.34 22.34
N SER A 442 -2.39 -11.12 22.70
CA SER A 442 -1.86 -11.47 24.03
C SER A 442 -2.17 -10.44 25.12
N HIS A 443 -2.74 -9.27 24.77
CA HIS A 443 -3.05 -8.19 25.71
C HIS A 443 -4.47 -8.29 26.28
N LYS A 444 -4.70 -7.65 27.43
CA LYS A 444 -6.01 -7.60 28.10
C LYS A 444 -7.13 -7.01 27.23
N ASN A 445 -6.80 -6.05 26.36
CA ASN A 445 -7.72 -5.47 25.38
C ASN A 445 -7.08 -5.54 23.98
N PRO A 446 -7.24 -6.66 23.26
CA PRO A 446 -6.60 -6.90 21.98
C PRO A 446 -6.90 -5.87 20.90
N GLU A 447 -8.16 -5.42 20.85
CA GLU A 447 -8.65 -4.53 19.80
C GLU A 447 -8.13 -3.10 19.99
N ALA A 448 -8.15 -2.61 21.24
CA ALA A 448 -7.57 -1.31 21.56
C ALA A 448 -6.05 -1.28 21.31
N GLU A 449 -5.33 -2.34 21.70
CA GLU A 449 -3.88 -2.41 21.48
C GLU A 449 -3.53 -2.52 20.00
N PHE A 450 -4.28 -3.32 19.24
CA PHE A 450 -4.09 -3.41 17.79
C PHE A 450 -4.32 -2.06 17.11
N ARG A 451 -5.44 -1.40 17.46
CA ARG A 451 -5.75 -0.05 16.97
C ARG A 451 -4.60 0.90 17.28
N ARG A 452 -4.14 0.96 18.54
CA ARG A 452 -3.03 1.81 18.97
C ARG A 452 -1.75 1.58 18.16
N LEU A 453 -1.35 0.32 17.92
CA LEU A 453 -0.15 -0.03 17.16
C LEU A 453 -0.25 0.39 15.68
N CYS A 454 -1.41 0.17 15.07
CA CYS A 454 -1.68 0.56 13.69
C CYS A 454 -1.77 2.08 13.53
N GLU A 455 -2.44 2.76 14.45
CA GLU A 455 -2.54 4.22 14.50
C GLU A 455 -1.16 4.84 14.61
N GLN A 456 -0.32 4.38 15.55
CA GLN A 456 1.06 4.85 15.65
C GLN A 456 1.83 4.62 14.35
N TYR A 457 1.67 3.46 13.72
CA TYR A 457 2.35 3.14 12.47
C TYR A 457 1.94 4.06 11.31
N TYR A 458 0.64 4.33 11.16
CA TYR A 458 0.13 5.20 10.10
C TYR A 458 0.37 6.68 10.40
N ASP A 459 0.20 7.11 11.66
CA ASP A 459 0.50 8.48 12.10
C ASP A 459 1.95 8.82 11.83
N HIS A 460 2.90 7.94 12.16
CA HIS A 460 4.31 8.16 11.89
C HIS A 460 4.62 8.20 10.39
N ARG A 461 3.86 7.51 9.55
CA ARG A 461 4.07 7.54 8.10
C ARG A 461 3.55 8.82 7.46
N LEU A 462 2.37 9.27 7.88
CA LEU A 462 1.76 10.51 7.38
C LEU A 462 2.55 11.74 7.82
N ASP A 463 2.95 11.81 9.09
CA ASP A 463 3.80 12.88 9.63
C ASP A 463 5.06 13.07 8.79
N ARG A 464 5.72 11.95 8.48
CA ARG A 464 6.96 11.96 7.73
C ARG A 464 6.75 12.21 6.24
N LEU A 465 5.60 11.83 5.67
CA LEU A 465 5.23 12.20 4.30
C LEU A 465 5.02 13.72 4.18
N ILE A 466 4.33 14.30 5.17
CA ILE A 466 4.14 15.75 5.31
C ILE A 466 5.50 16.43 5.44
N GLU A 467 6.38 16.03 6.37
CA GLU A 467 7.72 16.60 6.53
C GLU A 467 8.56 16.52 5.25
N ARG A 468 8.53 15.38 4.54
CA ARG A 468 9.30 15.17 3.31
C ARG A 468 8.85 16.08 2.17
N LEU A 469 7.54 16.23 2.00
CA LEU A 469 6.99 17.01 0.89
C LEU A 469 6.87 18.49 1.23
N ARG A 470 6.85 18.89 2.52
CA ARG A 470 6.76 20.30 2.96
C ARG A 470 7.67 21.28 2.20
N PRO A 471 8.95 20.97 1.88
CA PRO A 471 9.80 21.89 1.12
C PRO A 471 9.62 21.83 -0.41
N THR A 472 8.78 20.93 -0.94
CA THR A 472 8.61 20.71 -2.38
C THR A 472 7.32 21.35 -2.90
N THR A 473 7.23 21.52 -4.22
CA THR A 473 6.00 21.99 -4.89
C THR A 473 4.84 20.99 -4.83
N GLU A 474 5.14 19.72 -4.51
CA GLU A 474 4.14 18.66 -4.37
C GLU A 474 3.39 18.74 -3.03
N PHE A 475 3.87 19.55 -2.08
CA PHE A 475 3.22 19.70 -0.78
C PHE A 475 1.77 20.13 -0.89
N THR A 476 1.48 21.14 -1.70
CA THR A 476 0.12 21.65 -1.90
C THR A 476 -0.80 20.54 -2.40
N SER A 477 -0.34 19.71 -3.33
CA SER A 477 -1.10 18.57 -3.84
C SER A 477 -1.32 17.51 -2.75
N LEU A 478 -0.30 17.18 -1.96
CA LEU A 478 -0.43 16.28 -0.80
C LEU A 478 -1.49 16.81 0.19
N VAL A 479 -1.45 18.11 0.51
CA VAL A 479 -2.39 18.71 1.45
C VAL A 479 -3.82 18.67 0.90
N CYS A 480 -4.01 18.90 -0.41
CA CYS A 480 -5.31 18.72 -1.05
C CYS A 480 -5.80 17.27 -0.98
N ASP A 481 -4.91 16.30 -1.21
CA ASP A 481 -5.25 14.87 -1.12
C ASP A 481 -5.61 14.49 0.32
N LEU A 482 -4.83 14.92 1.32
CA LEU A 482 -5.12 14.72 2.75
C LEU A 482 -6.47 15.32 3.15
N ALA A 483 -6.72 16.56 2.75
CA ALA A 483 -7.98 17.24 3.02
C ALA A 483 -9.17 16.48 2.40
N THR A 484 -8.98 15.91 1.21
CA THR A 484 -10.02 15.08 0.57
C THR A 484 -10.22 13.73 1.26
N ILE A 485 -9.15 13.09 1.76
CA ILE A 485 -9.27 11.89 2.61
C ILE A 485 -10.08 12.18 3.87
N VAL A 486 -9.90 13.36 4.49
CA VAL A 486 -10.64 13.77 5.69
C VAL A 486 -12.12 13.98 5.38
N ALA A 487 -12.42 14.69 4.30
CA ALA A 487 -13.79 15.04 3.94
C ALA A 487 -14.58 13.90 3.30
N ARG A 488 -13.99 13.18 2.33
CA ARG A 488 -14.67 12.23 1.45
C ARG A 488 -14.13 10.80 1.51
N THR A 489 -12.99 10.56 2.15
CA THR A 489 -12.34 9.23 2.30
C THR A 489 -11.87 8.54 1.04
N SER A 490 -11.97 9.21 -0.11
CA SER A 490 -11.30 8.84 -1.37
C SER A 490 -10.33 9.95 -1.77
N ILE A 491 -9.36 9.62 -2.62
CA ILE A 491 -8.40 10.60 -3.15
C ILE A 491 -8.70 10.82 -4.63
N PRO A 492 -9.00 12.07 -5.06
CA PRO A 492 -8.89 12.49 -6.45
C PRO A 492 -7.40 12.58 -6.82
N GLU A 493 -7.03 11.98 -7.94
CA GLU A 493 -5.67 11.80 -8.45
C GLU A 493 -4.86 13.11 -8.64
N ARG A 494 -4.23 13.65 -7.59
CA ARG A 494 -3.21 14.72 -7.74
C ARG A 494 -1.79 14.21 -7.56
N THR A 495 -1.57 13.23 -6.66
CA THR A 495 -0.26 12.59 -6.46
C THR A 495 -0.35 11.06 -6.34
N PRO A 496 -0.92 10.34 -7.33
CA PRO A 496 -1.21 8.92 -7.19
C PRO A 496 0.05 8.07 -6.97
N GLU A 497 1.18 8.41 -7.59
CA GLU A 497 2.43 7.67 -7.42
C GLU A 497 2.98 7.78 -6.00
N VAL A 498 2.94 8.98 -5.40
CA VAL A 498 3.40 9.23 -4.02
C VAL A 498 2.59 8.38 -3.05
N TRP A 499 1.28 8.42 -3.21
CA TRP A 499 0.34 7.71 -2.35
C TRP A 499 0.45 6.19 -2.49
N LEU A 500 0.52 5.66 -3.71
CA LEU A 500 0.71 4.23 -3.96
C LEU A 500 2.05 3.72 -3.42
N GLN A 501 3.14 4.50 -3.60
CA GLN A 501 4.46 4.16 -3.05
C GLN A 501 4.48 4.12 -1.52
N THR A 502 3.60 4.86 -0.85
CA THR A 502 3.51 4.79 0.61
C THR A 502 2.84 3.49 1.08
N GLY A 503 1.96 2.88 0.27
CA GLY A 503 1.10 1.78 0.69
C GLY A 503 0.07 2.17 1.75
N LEU A 504 -0.22 3.48 1.89
CA LEU A 504 -1.31 3.99 2.73
C LEU A 504 -2.65 3.91 2.00
N VAL A 505 -2.62 3.94 0.67
CA VAL A 505 -3.80 3.78 -0.19
C VAL A 505 -3.54 2.72 -1.26
N LYS A 506 -4.61 2.24 -1.88
CA LYS A 506 -4.62 1.31 -3.00
C LYS A 506 -5.59 1.81 -4.06
N GLN A 507 -5.46 1.32 -5.29
CA GLN A 507 -6.50 1.52 -6.29
C GLN A 507 -7.80 0.88 -5.83
N ASP A 508 -8.91 1.59 -6.03
CA ASP A 508 -10.24 1.04 -5.78
C ASP A 508 -10.48 -0.13 -6.75
N PRO A 509 -10.84 -1.33 -6.25
CA PRO A 509 -11.12 -2.47 -7.12
C PRO A 509 -12.31 -2.26 -8.07
N THR A 510 -13.19 -1.32 -7.77
CA THR A 510 -14.38 -0.97 -8.57
C THR A 510 -14.17 0.22 -9.49
N ASP A 511 -13.17 1.08 -9.22
CA ASP A 511 -12.81 2.23 -10.03
C ASP A 511 -11.28 2.47 -10.00
N GLN A 512 -10.58 2.00 -11.02
CA GLN A 512 -9.12 2.14 -11.09
C GLN A 512 -8.63 3.59 -11.15
N SER A 513 -9.52 4.57 -11.40
CA SER A 513 -9.20 6.00 -11.37
C SER A 513 -9.27 6.64 -9.98
N GLN A 514 -9.54 5.83 -8.94
CA GLN A 514 -9.61 6.31 -7.56
C GLN A 514 -8.63 5.55 -6.67
N LEU A 515 -8.07 6.29 -5.71
CA LEU A 515 -7.32 5.71 -4.61
C LEU A 515 -8.16 5.75 -3.34
N VAL A 516 -8.19 4.62 -2.64
CA VAL A 516 -8.87 4.46 -1.36
C VAL A 516 -7.85 4.09 -0.28
N PRO A 517 -7.99 4.60 0.95
CA PRO A 517 -7.16 4.18 2.07
C PRO A 517 -7.15 2.65 2.20
N VAL A 518 -5.98 2.05 2.46
CA VAL A 518 -5.91 0.59 2.59
C VAL A 518 -6.72 0.08 3.77
N SER A 519 -6.97 0.92 4.79
CA SER A 519 -7.82 0.62 5.95
C SER A 519 -8.40 1.88 6.59
N ASP A 520 -9.48 1.73 7.37
CA ASP A 520 -10.08 2.81 8.19
C ASP A 520 -9.08 3.48 9.14
N LEU A 521 -8.04 2.75 9.56
CA LEU A 521 -7.02 3.26 10.48
C LEU A 521 -6.09 4.26 9.81
N VAL A 522 -5.88 4.15 8.49
CA VAL A 522 -5.15 5.18 7.71
C VAL A 522 -5.95 6.47 7.70
N ARG A 523 -7.28 6.38 7.51
CA ARG A 523 -8.17 7.54 7.57
C ARG A 523 -8.12 8.18 8.95
N ALA A 524 -8.28 7.39 10.02
CA ALA A 524 -8.20 7.91 11.39
C ALA A 524 -6.88 8.65 11.65
N ALA A 525 -5.77 8.12 11.13
CA ALA A 525 -4.46 8.76 11.19
C ALA A 525 -4.39 10.06 10.37
N ALA A 526 -4.94 10.07 9.16
CA ALA A 526 -5.02 11.27 8.31
C ALA A 526 -5.86 12.37 8.97
N VAL A 527 -7.02 12.03 9.53
CA VAL A 527 -7.89 12.97 10.26
C VAL A 527 -7.16 13.56 11.46
N ARG A 528 -6.51 12.73 12.29
CA ARG A 528 -5.73 13.23 13.44
C ARG A 528 -4.64 14.20 13.00
N ARG A 529 -3.86 13.85 11.97
CA ARG A 529 -2.75 14.68 11.48
C ARG A 529 -3.25 15.98 10.85
N PHE A 530 -4.31 15.90 10.07
CA PHE A 530 -4.93 17.07 9.47
C PHE A 530 -5.46 18.02 10.55
N ASN A 531 -6.15 17.49 11.56
CA ASN A 531 -6.71 18.30 12.64
C ASN A 531 -5.63 18.94 13.52
N ALA A 532 -4.48 18.28 13.70
CA ALA A 532 -3.35 18.83 14.48
C ALA A 532 -2.76 20.11 13.85
N GLU A 533 -2.79 20.25 12.53
CA GLU A 533 -2.30 21.43 11.79
C GLU A 533 -3.42 22.10 10.98
N ARG A 534 -4.70 21.95 11.39
CA ARG A 534 -5.88 22.26 10.56
C ARG A 534 -5.82 23.65 9.95
N ALA A 535 -5.52 24.66 10.77
CA ALA A 535 -5.37 26.04 10.35
C ALA A 535 -4.37 26.21 9.18
N ASN A 536 -3.14 25.73 9.38
CA ASN A 536 -2.06 25.87 8.40
C ASN A 536 -2.33 25.07 7.12
N LEU A 537 -2.85 23.85 7.25
CA LEU A 537 -3.13 22.99 6.10
C LEU A 537 -4.34 23.49 5.30
N MET A 538 -5.43 23.90 5.96
CA MET A 538 -6.60 24.46 5.29
C MET A 538 -6.28 25.76 4.56
N ARG A 539 -5.43 26.61 5.14
CA ARG A 539 -4.94 27.83 4.48
C ARG A 539 -4.24 27.52 3.15
N ILE A 540 -3.40 26.48 3.10
CA ILE A 540 -2.72 26.05 1.86
C ILE A 540 -3.74 25.63 0.78
N VAL A 541 -4.82 24.95 1.15
CA VAL A 541 -5.88 24.55 0.20
C VAL A 541 -6.69 25.77 -0.25
N PHE A 542 -6.97 26.70 0.67
CA PHE A 542 -7.78 27.89 0.43
C PHE A 542 -7.07 28.91 -0.46
N ASP A 543 -5.79 29.21 -0.18
CA ASP A 543 -4.95 30.18 -0.90
C ASP A 543 -4.66 29.75 -2.36
N ASN A 544 -4.91 28.50 -2.72
CA ASN A 544 -4.73 28.00 -4.09
C ASN A 544 -6.04 28.11 -4.91
N PRO A 545 -6.11 28.99 -5.94
CA PRO A 545 -7.34 29.24 -6.70
C PRO A 545 -7.93 28.01 -7.39
N ALA A 546 -7.10 27.01 -7.71
CA ALA A 546 -7.55 25.76 -8.32
C ALA A 546 -8.25 24.82 -7.31
N THR A 547 -8.17 25.12 -6.01
CA THR A 547 -8.65 24.28 -4.90
C THR A 547 -9.45 25.02 -3.86
N THR A 548 -9.55 26.36 -3.92
CA THR A 548 -10.32 27.17 -2.97
C THR A 548 -11.73 26.62 -2.77
N TRP A 549 -12.36 26.14 -3.85
CA TRP A 549 -13.67 25.49 -3.77
C TRP A 549 -13.65 24.19 -2.96
N SER A 550 -12.67 23.32 -3.22
CA SER A 550 -12.48 22.09 -2.45
C SER A 550 -12.18 22.39 -0.97
N ALA A 551 -11.47 23.49 -0.67
CA ALA A 551 -11.24 23.93 0.70
C ALA A 551 -12.57 24.24 1.41
N LEU A 552 -13.48 24.97 0.76
CA LEU A 552 -14.79 25.25 1.33
C LEU A 552 -15.59 23.98 1.58
N GLU A 553 -15.62 23.10 0.59
CA GLU A 553 -16.34 21.84 0.69
C GLU A 553 -15.83 21.00 1.87
N ILE A 554 -14.51 20.87 1.99
CA ILE A 554 -13.84 20.19 3.10
C ILE A 554 -14.14 20.88 4.43
N PHE A 555 -14.14 22.21 4.46
CA PHE A 555 -14.45 22.99 5.66
C PHE A 555 -15.87 22.70 6.17
N VAL A 556 -16.86 22.81 5.29
CA VAL A 556 -18.28 22.56 5.63
C VAL A 556 -18.46 21.11 6.06
N LEU A 557 -17.97 20.14 5.28
CA LEU A 557 -18.08 18.71 5.62
C LEU A 557 -17.37 18.36 6.94
N SER A 558 -16.29 19.06 7.29
CA SER A 558 -15.59 18.85 8.58
C SER A 558 -16.39 19.44 9.74
N CYS A 559 -17.00 20.61 9.57
CA CYS A 559 -17.84 21.24 10.60
C CYS A 559 -19.11 20.44 10.87
N LEU A 560 -19.74 19.89 9.83
CA LEU A 560 -20.93 19.04 9.96
C LEU A 560 -20.68 17.77 10.79
N GLN A 561 -19.42 17.37 11.00
CA GLN A 561 -19.07 16.21 11.84
C GLN A 561 -18.99 16.56 13.34
N TYR A 562 -19.20 17.81 13.74
CA TYR A 562 -19.29 18.18 15.15
C TYR A 562 -20.55 17.58 15.80
N ALA A 563 -20.41 17.17 17.06
CA ALA A 563 -21.46 16.41 17.76
C ALA A 563 -22.80 17.15 17.83
N SER A 564 -22.75 18.48 17.97
CA SER A 564 -23.93 19.34 17.88
C SER A 564 -23.54 20.66 17.22
N GLN A 565 -24.38 21.12 16.30
CA GLN A 565 -24.18 22.38 15.61
C GLN A 565 -25.52 23.05 15.30
N THR A 566 -25.57 24.37 15.41
CA THR A 566 -26.70 25.16 14.91
C THR A 566 -26.28 25.84 13.62
N LEU A 567 -26.85 25.38 12.52
CA LEU A 567 -26.66 25.98 11.22
C LEU A 567 -27.50 27.25 11.16
N LYS A 568 -26.91 28.33 10.64
CA LYS A 568 -27.66 29.54 10.27
C LYS A 568 -27.72 29.66 8.77
N GLY A 569 -28.78 30.29 8.28
CA GLY A 569 -28.99 30.49 6.86
C GLY A 569 -30.16 31.43 6.62
N THR A 570 -30.52 31.56 5.36
CA THR A 570 -31.71 32.29 4.93
C THR A 570 -32.53 31.43 3.98
N ASP A 571 -33.77 31.84 3.72
CA ASP A 571 -34.48 31.37 2.52
C ASP A 571 -33.89 32.02 1.24
N LEU A 572 -34.38 31.58 0.07
CA LEU A 572 -33.95 32.13 -1.22
C LEU A 572 -34.43 33.57 -1.46
N SER A 573 -35.45 34.04 -0.72
CA SER A 573 -35.92 35.43 -0.73
C SER A 573 -35.05 36.37 0.12
N ASP A 574 -34.15 35.83 0.93
CA ASP A 574 -33.30 36.56 1.88
C ASP A 574 -34.08 37.32 2.97
N GLU A 575 -35.31 36.91 3.25
CA GLU A 575 -36.23 37.64 4.12
C GLU A 575 -36.21 37.13 5.57
N SER A 576 -35.93 35.83 5.78
CA SER A 576 -35.93 35.21 7.09
C SER A 576 -34.58 34.55 7.44
N VAL A 577 -34.04 34.88 8.63
CA VAL A 577 -32.92 34.12 9.21
C VAL A 577 -33.47 32.81 9.75
N LEU A 578 -32.97 31.71 9.20
CA LEU A 578 -33.33 30.35 9.56
C LEU A 578 -32.23 29.76 10.44
N GLU A 579 -32.64 29.01 11.46
CA GLU A 579 -31.74 28.21 12.30
C GLU A 579 -32.14 26.74 12.24
N LEU A 580 -31.15 25.87 12.06
CA LEU A 580 -31.35 24.42 12.02
C LEU A 580 -30.34 23.75 12.94
N THR A 581 -30.82 23.16 14.03
CA THR A 581 -29.95 22.41 14.95
C THR A 581 -29.79 20.98 14.45
N THR A 582 -28.54 20.52 14.38
CA THR A 582 -28.14 19.18 13.98
C THR A 582 -27.40 18.50 15.12
N THR A 583 -27.59 17.19 15.24
CA THR A 583 -26.83 16.33 16.16
C THR A 583 -26.24 15.19 15.36
N VAL A 584 -24.94 14.95 15.52
CA VAL A 584 -24.19 13.90 14.82
C VAL A 584 -23.51 12.99 15.85
N ASP A 585 -23.98 11.76 15.90
CA ASP A 585 -23.43 10.71 16.76
C ASP A 585 -22.45 9.81 16.00
N ASN A 586 -22.69 9.62 14.70
CA ASN A 586 -21.91 8.72 13.85
C ASN A 586 -21.69 9.31 12.47
N VAL A 587 -20.55 8.97 11.85
CA VAL A 587 -20.24 9.35 10.46
C VAL A 587 -19.95 8.09 9.66
N HIS A 588 -20.67 7.88 8.56
CA HIS A 588 -20.44 6.77 7.64
C HIS A 588 -20.25 7.29 6.22
N VAL A 589 -19.26 6.74 5.52
CA VAL A 589 -18.97 7.13 4.13
C VAL A 589 -19.47 6.04 3.20
N LEU A 590 -20.34 6.43 2.28
CA LEU A 590 -20.91 5.53 1.29
C LEU A 590 -19.90 5.30 0.17
N ASP A 591 -19.58 4.05 -0.12
CA ASP A 591 -18.81 3.72 -1.33
C ASP A 591 -19.72 3.59 -2.57
N ARG A 592 -19.12 3.56 -3.77
CA ARG A 592 -19.88 3.48 -5.02
C ARG A 592 -20.66 2.19 -5.22
N SER A 593 -20.39 1.14 -4.42
CA SER A 593 -21.09 -0.14 -4.55
C SER A 593 -22.59 0.01 -4.29
N ILE A 594 -23.03 1.03 -3.54
CA ILE A 594 -24.45 1.37 -3.37
C ILE A 594 -25.20 1.54 -4.70
N THR A 595 -24.51 2.03 -5.74
CA THR A 595 -25.07 2.22 -7.09
C THR A 595 -25.43 0.88 -7.74
N ASN A 596 -24.64 -0.16 -7.49
CA ASN A 596 -24.82 -1.49 -8.08
C ASN A 596 -25.64 -2.42 -7.18
N LEU A 597 -25.43 -2.34 -5.87
CA LEU A 597 -26.06 -3.20 -4.87
C LEU A 597 -27.49 -2.75 -4.54
N GLY A 598 -27.75 -1.43 -4.57
CA GLY A 598 -28.93 -0.84 -3.96
C GLY A 598 -28.86 -0.80 -2.43
N ALA A 599 -29.74 -0.02 -1.79
CA ALA A 599 -29.69 0.24 -0.35
C ALA A 599 -29.80 -1.04 0.50
N LYS A 600 -30.78 -1.92 0.25
CA LYS A 600 -30.91 -3.19 0.97
C LYS A 600 -29.62 -4.03 0.98
N ASN A 601 -29.06 -4.32 -0.18
CA ASN A 601 -27.87 -5.18 -0.26
C ASN A 601 -26.63 -4.48 0.29
N TYR A 602 -26.58 -3.15 0.20
CA TYR A 602 -25.53 -2.36 0.83
C TYR A 602 -25.59 -2.46 2.37
N LEU A 603 -26.78 -2.32 2.98
CA LEU A 603 -26.94 -2.50 4.43
C LEU A 603 -26.54 -3.92 4.86
N ALA A 604 -26.90 -4.95 4.09
CA ALA A 604 -26.49 -6.32 4.37
C ALA A 604 -24.96 -6.50 4.34
N ALA A 605 -24.27 -5.86 3.39
CA ALA A 605 -22.82 -5.95 3.23
C ALA A 605 -22.03 -5.12 4.25
N PHE A 606 -22.53 -3.93 4.62
CA PHE A 606 -21.75 -2.91 5.34
C PHE A 606 -22.32 -2.51 6.70
N ASN A 607 -23.57 -2.85 7.02
CA ASN A 607 -24.21 -2.48 8.28
C ASN A 607 -25.04 -3.62 8.91
N GLY A 608 -24.70 -4.88 8.63
CA GLY A 608 -25.34 -6.04 9.25
C GLY A 608 -26.84 -6.17 8.99
N ASP A 609 -27.30 -5.71 7.83
CA ASP A 609 -28.72 -5.67 7.42
C ASP A 609 -29.60 -4.80 8.34
N GLN A 610 -28.98 -3.86 9.07
CA GLN A 610 -29.67 -2.87 9.89
C GLN A 610 -29.63 -1.49 9.23
N PRO A 611 -30.68 -0.66 9.36
CA PRO A 611 -30.62 0.75 8.98
C PRO A 611 -29.57 1.53 9.80
N PHE A 612 -29.10 2.64 9.25
CA PHE A 612 -28.28 3.58 10.01
C PHE A 612 -29.12 4.30 11.07
N PRO A 613 -28.64 4.45 12.31
CA PRO A 613 -29.39 5.10 13.37
C PRO A 613 -29.53 6.61 13.14
N VAL A 614 -30.54 7.22 13.77
CA VAL A 614 -30.65 8.69 13.89
C VAL A 614 -29.36 9.24 14.50
N GLY A 615 -28.91 10.39 14.02
CA GLY A 615 -27.61 10.98 14.35
C GLY A 615 -26.48 10.51 13.42
N THR A 616 -26.76 9.69 12.40
CA THR A 616 -25.74 9.26 11.43
C THR A 616 -25.64 10.21 10.24
N LEU A 617 -24.47 10.80 10.03
CA LEU A 617 -24.10 11.57 8.84
C LEU A 617 -23.55 10.63 7.76
N LEU A 618 -24.24 10.53 6.63
CA LEU A 618 -23.82 9.79 5.44
C LEU A 618 -23.14 10.74 4.44
N ILE A 619 -21.90 10.44 4.08
CA ILE A 619 -21.13 11.23 3.08
C ILE A 619 -20.88 10.34 1.86
N PRO A 620 -21.27 10.71 0.64
CA PRO A 620 -20.86 9.99 -0.56
C PRO A 620 -19.34 10.07 -0.76
N GLY A 621 -18.69 8.91 -0.87
CA GLY A 621 -17.24 8.83 -1.02
C GLY A 621 -16.73 9.13 -2.43
N TRP A 622 -17.56 9.63 -3.35
CA TRP A 622 -17.15 9.90 -4.74
C TRP A 622 -17.63 11.27 -5.23
N PRO A 623 -16.86 11.94 -6.11
CA PRO A 623 -17.05 13.37 -6.42
C PRO A 623 -18.28 13.71 -7.28
N ASN A 624 -18.91 12.72 -7.91
CA ASN A 624 -20.03 12.91 -8.84
C ASN A 624 -21.34 12.38 -8.26
N HIS A 625 -21.54 12.48 -6.94
CA HIS A 625 -22.83 12.15 -6.37
C HIS A 625 -23.89 13.15 -6.88
N PRO A 626 -25.06 12.68 -7.35
CA PRO A 626 -25.87 13.47 -8.27
C PRO A 626 -26.58 14.68 -7.67
N VAL A 627 -26.76 14.79 -6.34
CA VAL A 627 -27.63 15.84 -5.75
C VAL A 627 -27.13 16.38 -4.40
N ALA A 628 -26.35 15.62 -3.64
CA ALA A 628 -25.93 16.01 -2.29
C ALA A 628 -24.49 15.57 -1.99
N ASP A 629 -23.81 16.33 -1.15
CA ASP A 629 -22.45 16.05 -0.64
C ASP A 629 -22.47 15.41 0.76
N ALA A 630 -23.58 15.55 1.49
CA ALA A 630 -23.84 14.79 2.73
C ALA A 630 -25.34 14.66 3.00
N VAL A 631 -25.73 13.64 3.76
CA VAL A 631 -27.11 13.38 4.16
C VAL A 631 -27.16 12.99 5.64
N LEU A 632 -27.98 13.67 6.43
CA LEU A 632 -28.10 13.44 7.87
C LEU A 632 -29.56 13.13 8.24
N LEU A 633 -29.79 12.10 9.04
CA LEU A 633 -31.04 11.96 9.78
C LEU A 633 -30.81 12.45 11.22
N THR A 634 -31.40 13.58 11.59
CA THR A 634 -31.27 14.17 12.95
C THR A 634 -32.61 14.24 13.65
N ARG A 635 -32.61 14.27 14.99
CA ARG A 635 -33.80 14.60 15.77
C ARG A 635 -33.90 16.11 15.96
N GLN A 636 -35.08 16.68 15.76
CA GLN A 636 -35.40 18.08 16.04
C GLN A 636 -35.96 18.25 17.45
N ASN A 637 -36.09 19.51 17.89
CA ASN A 637 -36.56 19.85 19.24
C ASN A 637 -38.01 19.39 19.53
N ASP A 638 -38.79 19.12 18.50
CA ASP A 638 -40.16 18.58 18.57
C ASP A 638 -40.19 17.04 18.52
N ASP A 639 -39.05 16.39 18.75
CA ASP A 639 -38.81 14.95 18.65
C ASP A 639 -39.01 14.35 17.23
N SER A 640 -39.25 15.18 16.21
CA SER A 640 -39.35 14.71 14.84
C SER A 640 -37.98 14.32 14.28
N ASN A 641 -37.90 13.23 13.52
CA ASN A 641 -36.67 12.86 12.83
C ASN A 641 -36.68 13.54 11.45
N VAL A 642 -35.72 14.42 11.17
CA VAL A 642 -35.64 15.18 9.92
C VAL A 642 -34.47 14.69 9.09
N LEU A 643 -34.74 14.42 7.81
CA LEU A 643 -33.76 14.01 6.81
C LEU A 643 -33.24 15.26 6.08
N ILE A 644 -31.99 15.60 6.29
CA ILE A 644 -31.35 16.80 5.75
C ILE A 644 -30.38 16.39 4.64
N PHE A 645 -30.54 16.97 3.46
CA PHE A 645 -29.59 16.88 2.35
C PHE A 645 -28.74 18.15 2.31
N PHE A 646 -27.42 17.98 2.32
CA PHE A 646 -26.46 19.07 2.19
C PHE A 646 -25.88 19.06 0.78
N GLN A 647 -25.91 20.20 0.11
CA GLN A 647 -25.23 20.42 -1.16
C GLN A 647 -24.31 21.63 -1.01
N ILE A 648 -23.05 21.45 -1.38
CA ILE A 648 -22.01 22.47 -1.28
C ILE A 648 -21.60 22.79 -2.71
N SER A 649 -21.75 24.04 -3.17
CA SER A 649 -21.39 24.40 -4.55
C SER A 649 -20.82 25.80 -4.75
N LYS A 650 -19.87 25.94 -5.69
CA LYS A 650 -19.23 27.21 -6.06
C LYS A 650 -20.16 28.16 -6.79
N SER A 651 -21.22 27.61 -7.37
CA SER A 651 -22.20 28.35 -8.15
C SER A 651 -23.36 28.76 -7.26
N SER A 652 -24.01 29.86 -7.62
CA SER A 652 -25.34 30.17 -7.13
C SER A 652 -26.29 28.96 -7.26
N TYR A 653 -27.26 28.86 -6.36
CA TYR A 653 -28.28 27.80 -6.46
C TYR A 653 -29.07 27.88 -7.78
N ALA A 654 -29.27 29.09 -8.29
CA ALA A 654 -29.97 29.33 -9.55
C ALA A 654 -29.26 28.68 -10.75
N ASP A 655 -27.94 28.82 -10.81
CA ASP A 655 -27.11 28.31 -11.92
C ASP A 655 -26.67 26.85 -11.72
N HIS A 656 -26.98 26.26 -10.56
CA HIS A 656 -26.58 24.90 -10.27
C HIS A 656 -27.37 23.88 -11.09
N GLN A 657 -26.67 22.84 -11.56
CA GLN A 657 -27.27 21.82 -12.43
C GLN A 657 -28.29 20.94 -11.70
N THR A 658 -28.21 20.86 -10.38
CA THR A 658 -29.08 20.00 -9.56
C THR A 658 -29.64 20.76 -8.37
N LYS A 659 -30.92 20.52 -8.11
CA LYS A 659 -31.81 21.29 -7.23
C LYS A 659 -32.72 20.34 -6.44
N VAL A 660 -33.57 20.88 -5.57
CA VAL A 660 -34.53 20.08 -4.76
C VAL A 660 -35.31 19.03 -5.58
N PRO A 661 -35.88 19.33 -6.77
CA PRO A 661 -36.60 18.33 -7.56
C PRO A 661 -35.73 17.14 -7.99
N ASN A 662 -34.40 17.30 -8.05
CA ASN A 662 -33.48 16.23 -8.41
C ASN A 662 -33.37 15.14 -7.36
N LEU A 663 -33.80 15.39 -6.10
CA LEU A 663 -33.90 14.34 -5.09
C LEU A 663 -34.81 13.17 -5.52
N VAL A 664 -35.87 13.47 -6.29
CA VAL A 664 -36.83 12.48 -6.78
C VAL A 664 -36.60 12.08 -8.23
N SER A 665 -36.01 12.95 -9.06
CA SER A 665 -35.80 12.67 -10.49
C SER A 665 -34.45 12.02 -10.81
N ASN A 666 -33.37 12.35 -10.09
CA ASN A 666 -32.06 11.72 -10.27
C ASN A 666 -32.01 10.37 -9.54
N LYS A 667 -31.22 9.44 -10.09
CA LYS A 667 -31.15 8.05 -9.60
C LYS A 667 -29.77 7.66 -9.09
N ILE A 668 -29.77 6.76 -8.10
CA ILE A 668 -28.61 5.98 -7.67
C ILE A 668 -28.99 4.51 -7.94
N GLY A 669 -28.33 3.90 -8.92
CA GLY A 669 -28.79 2.63 -9.48
C GLY A 669 -30.18 2.78 -10.10
N ASN A 670 -31.14 1.99 -9.61
CA ASN A 670 -32.51 1.97 -10.14
C ASN A 670 -33.51 2.85 -9.36
N ALA A 671 -33.14 3.35 -8.18
CA ALA A 671 -34.00 4.12 -7.29
C ALA A 671 -33.63 5.62 -7.30
N SER A 672 -34.57 6.49 -6.94
CA SER A 672 -34.27 7.92 -6.79
C SER A 672 -33.32 8.16 -5.61
N VAL A 673 -32.59 9.27 -5.63
CA VAL A 673 -31.69 9.66 -4.52
C VAL A 673 -32.43 9.62 -3.19
N LEU A 674 -33.59 10.26 -3.10
CA LEU A 674 -34.41 10.29 -1.88
C LEU A 674 -34.83 8.89 -1.42
N ALA A 675 -35.21 8.00 -2.35
CA ALA A 675 -35.60 6.64 -2.02
C ALA A 675 -34.44 5.83 -1.42
N VAL A 676 -33.24 5.95 -2.00
CA VAL A 676 -32.04 5.26 -1.50
C VAL A 676 -31.73 5.68 -0.07
N TYR A 677 -31.65 6.99 0.22
CA TYR A 677 -31.32 7.45 1.56
C TYR A 677 -32.41 7.12 2.59
N ARG A 678 -33.69 7.19 2.22
CA ARG A 678 -34.78 6.74 3.10
C ARG A 678 -34.65 5.26 3.45
N GLU A 679 -34.28 4.43 2.49
CA GLU A 679 -34.08 3.00 2.72
C GLU A 679 -32.87 2.75 3.62
N LEU A 680 -31.75 3.46 3.41
CA LEU A 680 -30.56 3.38 4.28
C LEU A 680 -30.85 3.75 5.73
N PHE A 681 -31.79 4.67 5.98
CA PHE A 681 -32.22 5.09 7.31
C PHE A 681 -33.46 4.36 7.84
N GLY A 682 -33.99 3.36 7.13
CA GLY A 682 -35.13 2.58 7.63
C GLY A 682 -36.45 3.36 7.62
N LEU A 683 -36.58 4.33 6.71
CA LEU A 683 -37.80 5.12 6.47
C LEU A 683 -38.55 4.74 5.17
N PRO A 684 -38.57 3.47 4.71
CA PRO A 684 -39.28 3.13 3.48
C PRO A 684 -40.78 3.35 3.67
N ASN A 685 -41.44 3.90 2.66
CA ASN A 685 -42.90 4.12 2.60
C ASN A 685 -43.49 5.15 3.58
N ASN A 686 -42.69 5.88 4.37
CA ASN A 686 -43.20 7.00 5.15
C ASN A 686 -43.52 8.21 4.24
N VAL A 687 -44.80 8.61 4.19
CA VAL A 687 -45.31 9.69 3.32
C VAL A 687 -44.76 11.07 3.68
N ASP A 688 -44.40 11.30 4.95
CA ASP A 688 -43.86 12.57 5.45
C ASP A 688 -42.48 12.89 4.84
N TYR A 689 -41.81 11.88 4.28
CA TYR A 689 -40.51 12.00 3.60
C TYR A 689 -40.60 11.86 2.07
N ASN A 690 -41.79 11.74 1.49
CA ASN A 690 -41.97 11.64 0.03
C ASN A 690 -43.30 12.23 -0.47
N PRO A 691 -43.65 13.48 -0.11
CA PRO A 691 -44.82 14.13 -0.69
C PRO A 691 -44.57 14.52 -2.15
N PRO A 692 -45.65 14.58 -2.98
CA PRO A 692 -45.55 14.98 -4.38
C PRO A 692 -44.96 16.37 -4.61
N SER A 693 -45.05 17.26 -3.61
CA SER A 693 -44.57 18.65 -3.65
C SER A 693 -43.05 18.75 -3.83
N ILE A 694 -42.27 17.72 -3.46
CA ILE A 694 -40.81 17.71 -3.66
C ILE A 694 -40.45 17.86 -5.14
N ALA A 695 -41.24 17.28 -6.05
CA ALA A 695 -41.02 17.41 -7.49
C ALA A 695 -41.20 18.85 -8.01
N GLN A 696 -41.88 19.71 -7.25
CA GLN A 696 -42.06 21.14 -7.52
C GLN A 696 -41.06 22.00 -6.71
N GLY A 697 -40.12 21.36 -6.01
CA GLY A 697 -39.13 22.02 -5.16
C GLY A 697 -39.67 22.53 -3.83
N LYS A 698 -40.86 22.07 -3.42
CA LYS A 698 -41.53 22.45 -2.17
C LYS A 698 -41.36 21.38 -1.08
N LEU A 699 -40.77 21.78 0.04
CA LEU A 699 -40.45 20.99 1.24
C LEU A 699 -41.27 21.41 2.48
N ASP A 700 -42.17 22.37 2.34
CA ASP A 700 -43.11 22.75 3.41
C ASP A 700 -44.00 21.58 3.86
N GLY A 701 -44.15 21.42 5.19
CA GLY A 701 -44.91 20.33 5.79
C GLY A 701 -44.26 18.95 5.66
N THR A 702 -43.00 18.87 5.23
CA THR A 702 -42.25 17.62 5.08
C THR A 702 -41.18 17.48 6.16
N LEU A 703 -40.76 16.24 6.43
CA LEU A 703 -39.60 15.94 7.27
C LEU A 703 -38.29 15.89 6.47
N VAL A 704 -38.27 16.48 5.28
CA VAL A 704 -37.08 16.60 4.41
C VAL A 704 -36.65 18.07 4.38
N LYS A 705 -35.35 18.32 4.55
CA LYS A 705 -34.75 19.65 4.43
C LYS A 705 -33.62 19.61 3.41
N TYR A 706 -33.40 20.73 2.73
CA TYR A 706 -32.34 20.91 1.75
C TYR A 706 -31.50 22.12 2.12
N VAL A 707 -30.24 21.87 2.47
CA VAL A 707 -29.27 22.89 2.82
C VAL A 707 -28.33 23.08 1.62
N TYR A 708 -28.26 24.31 1.11
CA TYR A 708 -27.34 24.67 0.04
C TYR A 708 -26.31 25.65 0.57
N ALA A 709 -25.03 25.26 0.56
CA ALA A 709 -23.91 26.07 1.02
C ALA A 709 -23.10 26.59 -0.17
N THR A 710 -22.92 27.91 -0.24
CA THR A 710 -22.17 28.57 -1.31
C THR A 710 -21.48 29.84 -0.81
N LEU A 711 -20.47 30.30 -1.55
CA LEU A 711 -19.87 31.63 -1.38
C LEU A 711 -20.39 32.63 -2.41
N ASP A 712 -21.24 32.18 -3.33
CA ASP A 712 -21.85 33.05 -4.31
C ASP A 712 -23.02 33.81 -3.69
N GLU A 713 -22.92 35.14 -3.66
CA GLU A 713 -23.93 36.03 -3.11
C GLU A 713 -25.08 36.31 -4.10
N SER A 714 -24.99 35.82 -5.34
CA SER A 714 -26.05 36.04 -6.34
C SER A 714 -27.28 35.16 -6.08
N THR A 715 -28.47 35.77 -6.18
CA THR A 715 -29.77 35.09 -5.99
C THR A 715 -30.66 35.23 -7.21
N ALA A 716 -31.20 34.11 -7.72
CA ALA A 716 -32.34 34.14 -8.65
C ALA A 716 -32.99 32.75 -8.87
N GLU A 717 -33.71 32.21 -7.88
CA GLU A 717 -34.82 31.26 -8.13
C GLU A 717 -35.77 31.25 -6.92
N PRO A 718 -36.85 32.05 -6.89
CA PRO A 718 -37.64 32.29 -5.68
C PRO A 718 -38.57 31.15 -5.26
N ASP A 719 -38.72 30.10 -6.07
CA ASP A 719 -39.81 29.13 -5.91
C ASP A 719 -39.42 27.82 -5.19
N HIS A 720 -38.16 27.63 -4.78
CA HIS A 720 -37.71 26.41 -4.09
C HIS A 720 -37.52 26.62 -2.58
N ASP A 721 -37.88 25.61 -1.79
CA ASP A 721 -37.70 25.66 -0.33
C ASP A 721 -36.29 25.18 0.02
N VAL A 722 -35.37 26.12 0.15
CA VAL A 722 -33.93 25.87 0.38
C VAL A 722 -33.46 26.65 1.60
N PHE A 723 -32.74 25.98 2.49
CA PHE A 723 -31.96 26.61 3.54
C PHE A 723 -30.61 27.04 2.95
N LEU A 724 -30.48 28.31 2.62
CA LEU A 724 -29.30 28.88 1.95
C LEU A 724 -28.26 29.35 2.98
N MET A 725 -27.09 28.74 2.93
CA MET A 725 -25.91 29.16 3.68
C MET A 725 -24.97 29.94 2.74
N ARG A 726 -24.83 31.24 2.99
CA ARG A 726 -23.89 32.11 2.28
C ARG A 726 -22.59 32.23 3.06
N GLU A 727 -21.63 32.99 2.55
CA GLU A 727 -20.31 33.11 3.17
C GLU A 727 -20.39 33.52 4.65
N ALA A 728 -21.22 34.51 5.00
CA ALA A 728 -21.42 34.94 6.38
C ALA A 728 -21.87 33.77 7.29
N HIS A 729 -22.79 32.93 6.80
CA HIS A 729 -23.32 31.79 7.55
C HIS A 729 -22.32 30.64 7.64
N VAL A 730 -21.57 30.38 6.58
CA VAL A 730 -20.53 29.34 6.56
C VAL A 730 -19.40 29.71 7.52
N ARG A 731 -19.00 30.99 7.57
CA ARG A 731 -18.01 31.50 8.54
C ARG A 731 -18.40 31.22 9.99
N GLU A 732 -19.69 31.29 10.30
CA GLU A 732 -20.19 31.07 11.66
C GLU A 732 -20.20 29.59 12.09
N LEU A 733 -20.02 28.64 11.16
CA LEU A 733 -19.90 27.22 11.53
C LEU A 733 -18.72 26.98 12.47
N ASP A 734 -17.61 27.68 12.23
CA ASP A 734 -16.41 27.67 13.05
C ASP A 734 -15.58 28.92 12.73
N SER A 735 -15.87 30.03 13.42
CA SER A 735 -15.28 31.34 13.12
C SER A 735 -13.77 31.36 13.35
N GLU A 736 -13.28 30.60 14.34
CA GLU A 736 -11.85 30.49 14.62
C GLU A 736 -11.13 29.70 13.51
N ALA A 737 -11.66 28.53 13.13
CA ALA A 737 -11.09 27.76 12.03
C ALA A 737 -11.21 28.48 10.69
N TRP A 738 -12.27 29.25 10.46
CA TRP A 738 -12.42 30.08 9.27
C TRP A 738 -11.38 31.20 9.23
N ALA A 739 -11.23 31.97 10.31
CA ALA A 739 -10.25 33.05 10.38
C ALA A 739 -8.83 32.53 10.15
N ALA A 740 -8.50 31.39 10.75
CA ALA A 740 -7.23 30.72 10.56
C ALA A 740 -7.01 30.21 9.13
N MET A 741 -8.05 29.68 8.48
CA MET A 741 -8.03 29.27 7.06
C MET A 741 -7.85 30.48 6.12
N ALA A 742 -8.58 31.58 6.38
CA ALA A 742 -8.55 32.79 5.57
C ALA A 742 -7.33 33.69 5.83
N GLY A 743 -6.51 33.37 6.83
CA GLY A 743 -5.34 34.16 7.21
C GLY A 743 -5.67 35.52 7.82
N VAL A 744 -6.84 35.66 8.43
CA VAL A 744 -7.31 36.86 9.12
C VAL A 744 -7.11 36.64 10.62
N GLU A 745 -6.50 37.59 11.36
CA GLU A 745 -6.44 37.49 12.82
C GLU A 745 -7.88 37.49 13.39
N PRO A 746 -8.18 36.62 14.37
CA PRO A 746 -9.54 36.38 14.87
C PRO A 746 -10.21 37.61 15.49
#